data_AF-A0A8D8BXM7-F1
#
_entry.id   AF-A0A8D8BXM7-F1
#
_cell.length_a   1.000
_cell.length_b   1.000
_cell.length_c   1.000
_cell.angle_alpha   90.00
_cell.angle_beta   90.00
_cell.angle_gamma   90.00
#
_symmetry.space_group_name_H-M   'P 1'
#
loop_
_entity.id
_entity.type
_entity.pdbx_description
1 polymer ?
#
loop_
_entity_poly.entity_id
_entity_poly.type
_entity_poly.pdbx_seq_one_letter_code
_entity_poly.pdbx_strand_id
1 'polypeptide(L)'
;DEGRGRWDNGEVFFKYLRNVSLEGEPNRPNIEFTADGDLKWAELKIMNLRPSVNSKGLVWEEIGMWKSWQQQKLDIRDIAWPGNSHTPPQGVPEKFHLKITFLEEAPYINLSPADPVSGKCLMDRGVLCRVAADHEMTDIDMGQAHKNGSFYQCCSGFCIDLLEKFAEELGFTYELVRVEDGKWGTLENGKWNGLIHELVNRKTDMVLTSLMINAEREAVADFSEPFMETGIAIVVAKRTGIISPTAFLEPFDTASWMLVGIFAIQAATFMIFLFEWLSPSGYDMKTVLQNANNTPYRFSLFRTYWLVWAVLFQAAVHVDSPRGFTSRFMTNVWAMFAVVFLAIYTANLAAFMITREEFHEFTGLDDTRLSHPFSHKPTIKFGTIPWSHTDSTISKYFKEMHYYMKQYNKTSVADGVAAVLNGQMDAFIYDGTVLDYLVQQDEDCRLLTVGQWYAMTGYGLAFSRNSKYVQMFNKRLLEFRANGDLERLRRYWMTGTCRPGKQEHKSSDPLALEQFLSAFLLLMAGILLAALLLLLEHLYFKYFRKRLAKKDRGGCCALISLSMGKSLTFRGAVYEATEIIRRHRCSDPICDTHLWKVKHELDMTRLRNTQLEKALDAHGIKPPQIKMASTNDIIGAGRREQFANRPGVLGNLSIGGSAQDLYRWTYKTEIAEMETVL
;
A
#
# COMPACT_ATOMS: atom_id res chain seq x y z
N ASP A 1 40.25 -60.09 14.22
CA ASP A 1 41.45 -60.92 13.97
C ASP A 1 42.26 -61.15 15.25
N GLU A 2 41.82 -62.06 16.12
CA GLU A 2 42.55 -62.50 17.34
C GLU A 2 43.16 -63.89 17.13
N GLY A 3 44.03 -64.04 16.13
CA GLY A 3 44.44 -65.38 15.67
C GLY A 3 45.81 -65.52 15.04
N ARG A 4 46.77 -64.62 15.30
CA ARG A 4 48.17 -64.84 14.91
C ARG A 4 49.06 -64.71 16.13
N GLY A 5 49.75 -65.80 16.48
CA GLY A 5 50.76 -65.80 17.55
C GLY A 5 51.75 -64.68 17.29
N ARG A 6 51.80 -63.71 18.20
CA ARG A 6 52.74 -62.59 18.14
C ARG A 6 54.11 -63.14 18.55
N TRP A 7 55.09 -63.04 17.66
CA TRP A 7 56.46 -63.47 17.97
C TRP A 7 57.13 -62.38 18.81
N ASP A 8 57.19 -62.58 20.13
CA ASP A 8 57.70 -61.59 21.08
C ASP A 8 59.16 -61.20 20.82
N ASN A 9 59.97 -62.14 20.32
CA ASN A 9 61.38 -61.87 19.96
C ASN A 9 61.54 -61.25 18.57
N GLY A 10 60.46 -61.09 17.79
CA GLY A 10 60.52 -60.54 16.45
C GLY A 10 60.98 -59.08 16.42
N GLU A 11 60.57 -58.29 17.40
CA GLU A 11 61.02 -56.89 17.54
C GLU A 11 62.51 -56.80 17.90
N VAL A 12 63.02 -57.73 18.71
CA VAL A 12 64.44 -57.81 19.08
C VAL A 12 65.27 -58.25 17.87
N PHE A 13 64.79 -59.24 17.11
CA PHE A 13 65.43 -59.71 15.89
C PHE A 13 65.47 -58.64 14.80
N PHE A 14 64.37 -57.90 14.60
CA PHE A 14 64.31 -56.79 13.66
C PHE A 14 65.29 -55.66 14.05
N LYS A 15 65.40 -55.34 15.35
CA LYS A 15 66.41 -54.38 15.85
C LYS A 15 67.83 -54.85 15.58
N TYR A 16 68.10 -56.15 15.71
CA TYR A 16 69.41 -56.73 15.41
C TYR A 16 69.73 -56.62 13.93
N LEU A 17 68.83 -57.04 13.04
CA LEU A 17 68.99 -56.95 11.58
C LEU A 17 69.26 -55.52 11.11
N ARG A 18 68.59 -54.54 11.71
CA ARG A 18 68.78 -53.11 11.41
C ARG A 18 70.17 -52.58 11.78
N ASN A 19 70.82 -53.20 12.76
CA ASN A 19 72.13 -52.76 13.27
C ASN A 19 73.32 -53.49 12.61
N VAL A 20 73.06 -54.29 11.57
CA VAL A 20 74.10 -54.97 10.79
C VAL A 20 74.60 -54.04 9.68
N SER A 21 75.91 -53.92 9.55
CA SER A 21 76.57 -53.33 8.39
C SER A 21 77.20 -54.45 7.55
N LEU A 22 76.84 -54.54 6.26
CA LEU A 22 77.46 -55.50 5.33
C LEU A 22 78.47 -54.76 4.44
N GLU A 23 79.65 -55.36 4.24
CA GLU A 23 80.65 -54.83 3.31
C GLU A 23 80.12 -54.82 1.88
N GLY A 24 80.13 -53.63 1.25
CA GLY A 24 79.70 -53.43 -0.12
C GLY A 24 80.79 -53.75 -1.15
N GLU A 25 80.41 -53.77 -2.43
CA GLU A 25 81.35 -53.83 -3.55
C GLU A 25 82.34 -52.65 -3.52
N PRO A 26 83.56 -52.81 -4.09
CA PRO A 26 84.53 -51.72 -4.18
C PRO A 26 83.91 -50.49 -4.87
N ASN A 27 84.06 -49.31 -4.26
CA ASN A 27 83.44 -48.01 -4.63
C ASN A 27 81.96 -47.79 -4.20
N ARG A 28 81.35 -48.69 -3.43
CA ARG A 28 80.03 -48.49 -2.81
C ARG A 28 80.14 -48.40 -1.28
N PRO A 29 79.30 -47.59 -0.62
CA PRO A 29 79.23 -47.60 0.84
C PRO A 29 78.69 -48.94 1.34
N ASN A 30 78.99 -49.26 2.60
CA ASN A 30 78.45 -50.44 3.26
C ASN A 30 76.91 -50.39 3.31
N ILE A 31 76.29 -51.56 3.20
CA ILE A 31 74.84 -51.68 3.30
C ILE A 31 74.46 -51.50 4.76
N GLU A 32 73.80 -50.38 5.05
CA GLU A 32 73.31 -49.99 6.37
C GLU A 32 71.82 -49.68 6.29
N PHE A 33 71.10 -49.85 7.40
CA PHE A 33 69.66 -49.63 7.46
C PHE A 33 69.28 -48.41 8.31
N THR A 34 68.21 -47.71 7.93
CA THR A 34 67.61 -46.60 8.69
C THR A 34 66.78 -47.12 9.86
N ALA A 35 66.28 -46.22 10.71
CA ALA A 35 65.39 -46.58 11.83
C ALA A 35 64.15 -47.35 11.38
N ASP A 36 63.64 -47.06 10.18
CA ASP A 36 62.43 -47.65 9.60
C ASP A 36 62.70 -48.99 8.87
N GLY A 37 63.97 -49.36 8.70
CA GLY A 37 64.38 -50.60 8.01
C GLY A 37 64.73 -50.44 6.53
N ASP A 38 64.74 -49.20 6.02
CA ASP A 38 65.13 -48.90 4.65
C ASP A 38 66.65 -48.82 4.49
N LEU A 39 67.14 -48.94 3.26
CA LEU A 39 68.56 -48.74 2.96
C LEU A 39 68.97 -47.29 3.20
N LYS A 40 69.94 -47.08 4.08
CA LYS A 40 70.50 -45.75 4.41
C LYS A 40 71.17 -45.11 3.20
N TRP A 41 71.83 -45.92 2.37
CA TRP A 41 72.45 -45.49 1.13
C TRP A 41 71.72 -46.15 -0.04
N ALA A 42 70.97 -45.34 -0.79
CA ALA A 42 70.28 -45.79 -1.99
C ALA A 42 70.96 -45.26 -3.26
N GLU A 43 70.97 -46.11 -4.28
CA GLU A 43 71.30 -45.80 -5.66
C GLU A 43 70.02 -45.95 -6.48
N LEU A 44 69.51 -44.85 -7.03
CA LEU A 44 68.27 -44.84 -7.81
C LEU A 44 68.60 -44.56 -9.28
N LYS A 45 68.12 -45.45 -10.16
CA LYS A 45 68.20 -45.25 -11.61
C LYS A 45 67.03 -44.41 -12.07
N ILE A 46 67.33 -43.35 -12.80
CA ILE A 46 66.33 -42.45 -13.36
C ILE A 46 66.07 -42.89 -14.78
N MET A 47 64.83 -43.27 -15.05
CA MET A 47 64.37 -43.73 -16.35
C MET A 47 63.51 -42.64 -16.99
N ASN A 48 63.70 -42.39 -18.28
CA ASN A 48 62.86 -41.51 -19.07
C ASN A 48 62.13 -42.30 -20.16
N LEU A 49 60.86 -42.01 -20.38
CA LEU A 49 60.04 -42.67 -21.37
C LEU A 49 60.17 -41.94 -22.71
N ARG A 50 60.81 -42.58 -23.70
CA ARG A 50 61.07 -41.99 -25.02
C ARG A 50 60.43 -42.80 -26.15
N PRO A 51 60.09 -42.19 -27.29
CA PRO A 51 59.68 -42.92 -28.48
C PRO A 51 60.81 -43.84 -28.95
N SER A 52 60.50 -45.10 -29.20
CA SER A 52 61.46 -46.04 -29.77
C SER A 52 61.80 -45.65 -31.22
N VAL A 53 63.08 -45.73 -31.59
CA VAL A 53 63.55 -45.45 -32.95
C VAL A 53 63.02 -46.46 -33.97
N ASN A 54 62.73 -47.69 -33.53
CA ASN A 54 62.40 -48.82 -34.41
C ASN A 54 60.93 -49.28 -34.32
N SER A 55 60.14 -48.75 -33.39
CA SER A 55 58.74 -49.13 -33.18
C SER A 55 57.90 -47.92 -32.76
N LYS A 56 56.61 -47.88 -33.13
CA LYS A 56 55.66 -46.83 -32.67
C LYS A 56 55.34 -46.90 -31.16
N GLY A 57 56.16 -47.59 -30.38
CA GLY A 57 56.00 -47.76 -28.94
C GLY A 57 56.93 -46.85 -28.14
N LEU A 58 56.54 -46.58 -26.89
CA LEU A 58 57.37 -45.86 -25.92
C LEU A 58 58.27 -46.86 -25.19
N VAL A 59 59.54 -46.52 -24.98
CA VAL A 59 60.54 -47.35 -24.29
C VAL A 59 61.18 -46.55 -23.15
N TRP A 60 61.39 -47.21 -22.01
CA TRP A 60 62.11 -46.63 -20.89
C TRP A 60 63.62 -46.69 -21.13
N GLU A 61 64.27 -45.53 -21.12
CA GLU A 61 65.71 -45.37 -21.24
C GLU A 61 66.32 -44.86 -19.93
N GLU A 62 67.43 -45.44 -19.48
CA GLU A 62 68.16 -44.97 -18.30
C GLU A 62 68.88 -43.65 -18.63
N ILE A 63 68.39 -42.54 -18.07
CA ILE A 63 68.94 -41.19 -18.31
C ILE A 63 69.92 -40.76 -17.24
N GLY A 64 69.89 -41.36 -16.05
CA GLY A 64 70.76 -40.92 -14.97
C GLY A 64 70.75 -41.84 -13.76
N MET A 65 71.69 -41.58 -12.86
CA MET A 65 71.79 -42.27 -11.57
C MET A 65 71.85 -41.24 -10.46
N TRP A 66 71.02 -41.44 -9.44
CA TRP A 66 71.05 -40.69 -8.20
C TRP A 66 71.74 -41.52 -7.12
N LYS A 67 72.80 -40.97 -6.55
CA LYS A 67 73.61 -41.61 -5.49
C LYS A 67 73.56 -40.76 -4.24
N SER A 68 72.92 -41.28 -3.20
CA SER A 68 72.72 -40.58 -1.93
C SER A 68 74.01 -40.17 -1.21
N TRP A 69 75.12 -40.90 -1.41
CA TRP A 69 76.40 -40.70 -0.72
C TRP A 69 77.41 -39.80 -1.46
N GLN A 70 77.12 -39.38 -2.69
CA GLN A 70 78.01 -38.50 -3.46
C GLN A 70 77.67 -37.01 -3.25
N GLN A 71 78.66 -36.11 -3.32
CA GLN A 71 78.44 -34.66 -3.23
C GLN A 71 77.57 -34.15 -4.39
N GLN A 72 77.85 -34.60 -5.62
CA GLN A 72 76.98 -34.40 -6.76
C GLN A 72 76.01 -35.59 -6.83
N LYS A 73 74.90 -35.46 -6.09
CA LYS A 73 73.94 -36.55 -5.88
C LYS A 73 73.29 -37.07 -7.15
N LEU A 74 73.33 -36.32 -8.24
CA LEU A 74 72.53 -36.55 -9.43
C LEU A 74 73.36 -36.33 -10.69
N ASP A 75 73.54 -37.40 -11.47
CA ASP A 75 74.11 -37.34 -12.82
C ASP A 75 73.02 -37.75 -13.81
N ILE A 76 72.58 -36.82 -14.66
CA ILE A 76 71.49 -37.00 -15.62
C ILE A 76 71.94 -36.50 -17.00
N ARG A 77 71.66 -37.33 -18.01
CA ARG A 77 71.74 -37.03 -19.44
C ARG A 77 70.52 -36.22 -19.90
N ASP A 78 70.42 -35.92 -21.18
CA ASP A 78 69.31 -35.14 -21.74
C ASP A 78 67.91 -35.69 -21.35
N ILE A 79 66.94 -34.81 -21.11
CA ILE A 79 65.58 -35.18 -20.69
C ILE A 79 64.61 -34.79 -21.81
N ALA A 80 63.97 -35.78 -22.41
CA ALA A 80 62.81 -35.55 -23.27
C ALA A 80 61.59 -35.31 -22.38
N TRP A 81 60.98 -34.14 -22.51
CA TRP A 81 59.72 -33.76 -21.88
C TRP A 81 58.55 -34.13 -22.78
N PRO A 82 57.31 -34.19 -22.24
CA PRO A 82 56.10 -34.43 -23.04
C PRO A 82 56.07 -33.53 -24.29
N GLY A 83 55.81 -34.12 -25.47
CA GLY A 83 55.92 -33.44 -26.75
C GLY A 83 57.29 -33.52 -27.43
N ASN A 84 58.21 -34.35 -26.90
CA ASN A 84 59.58 -34.53 -27.39
C ASN A 84 60.41 -33.22 -27.35
N SER A 85 60.15 -32.39 -26.34
CA SER A 85 60.91 -31.15 -26.07
C SER A 85 62.13 -31.45 -25.20
N HIS A 86 63.25 -30.77 -25.47
CA HIS A 86 64.46 -30.84 -24.64
C HIS A 86 64.46 -29.83 -23.48
N THR A 87 63.56 -28.85 -23.52
CA THR A 87 63.40 -27.86 -22.46
C THR A 87 62.25 -28.25 -21.53
N PRO A 88 62.41 -28.09 -20.20
CA PRO A 88 61.31 -28.29 -19.28
C PRO A 88 60.17 -27.34 -19.64
N PRO A 89 58.90 -27.80 -19.57
CA PRO A 89 57.77 -26.91 -19.74
C PRO A 89 57.86 -25.79 -18.69
N GLN A 90 57.91 -24.55 -19.16
CA GLN A 90 57.95 -23.38 -18.28
C GLN A 90 56.53 -23.05 -17.81
N GLY A 91 56.32 -23.05 -16.49
CA GLY A 91 55.11 -22.52 -15.87
C GLY A 91 54.17 -23.55 -15.24
N VAL A 92 53.32 -23.05 -14.36
CA VAL A 92 52.06 -23.69 -13.93
C VAL A 92 51.08 -23.53 -15.09
N PRO A 93 50.25 -24.54 -15.44
CA PRO A 93 49.34 -24.44 -16.58
C PRO A 93 48.56 -23.11 -16.57
N GLU A 94 48.72 -22.31 -17.64
CA GLU A 94 48.08 -20.99 -17.81
C GLU A 94 46.55 -21.05 -17.71
N LYS A 95 45.97 -22.22 -17.99
CA LYS A 95 44.53 -22.48 -17.83
C LYS A 95 44.34 -23.50 -16.72
N PHE A 96 43.83 -23.04 -15.59
CA PHE A 96 43.41 -23.91 -14.49
C PHE A 96 41.90 -24.14 -14.55
N HIS A 97 41.44 -25.20 -13.91
CA HIS A 97 40.03 -25.57 -13.81
C HIS A 97 39.55 -25.35 -12.38
N LEU A 98 38.39 -24.71 -12.18
CA LEU A 98 37.80 -24.47 -10.86
C LEU A 98 36.46 -25.18 -10.75
N LYS A 99 36.26 -25.91 -9.65
CA LYS A 99 34.92 -26.36 -9.25
C LYS A 99 34.27 -25.28 -8.41
N ILE A 100 33.10 -24.80 -8.84
CA ILE A 100 32.39 -23.67 -8.22
C ILE A 100 31.04 -24.15 -7.70
N THR A 101 30.83 -24.04 -6.38
CA THR A 101 29.52 -24.34 -5.80
C THR A 101 28.66 -23.09 -5.69
N PHE A 102 27.36 -23.22 -5.97
CA PHE A 102 26.39 -22.15 -5.80
C PHE A 102 25.10 -22.62 -5.12
N LEU A 103 24.30 -21.65 -4.69
CA LEU A 103 22.92 -21.81 -4.24
C LEU A 103 22.02 -20.86 -5.04
N GLU A 104 20.81 -21.31 -5.35
CA GLU A 104 19.82 -20.56 -6.14
C GLU A 104 19.23 -19.40 -5.32
N GLU A 105 19.25 -18.19 -5.87
CA GLU A 105 18.60 -17.01 -5.30
C GLU A 105 18.43 -15.94 -6.38
N ALA A 106 17.20 -15.57 -6.69
CA ALA A 106 16.92 -14.50 -7.65
C ALA A 106 17.23 -13.12 -7.02
N PRO A 107 17.87 -12.18 -7.73
CA PRO A 107 18.24 -12.18 -9.16
C PRO A 107 19.70 -12.63 -9.44
N TYR A 108 20.39 -13.20 -8.46
CA TYR A 108 21.80 -13.56 -8.57
C TYR A 108 22.03 -14.81 -9.41
N ILE A 109 21.29 -15.88 -9.12
CA ILE A 109 21.30 -17.14 -9.86
C ILE A 109 19.88 -17.69 -9.93
N ASN A 110 19.37 -17.75 -11.15
CA ASN A 110 18.09 -18.34 -11.53
C ASN A 110 18.33 -19.65 -12.28
N LEU A 111 17.53 -20.66 -11.95
CA LEU A 111 17.52 -21.95 -12.66
C LEU A 111 16.38 -21.97 -13.67
N SER A 112 16.68 -22.42 -14.89
CA SER A 112 15.70 -22.72 -15.92
C SER A 112 16.00 -24.07 -16.56
N PRO A 113 14.99 -24.82 -17.03
CA PRO A 113 15.23 -26.06 -17.74
C PRO A 113 15.93 -25.79 -19.08
N ALA A 114 16.86 -26.67 -19.45
CA ALA A 114 17.50 -26.64 -20.77
C ALA A 114 16.49 -27.02 -21.87
N ASP A 115 16.76 -26.60 -23.11
CA ASP A 115 15.94 -27.00 -24.26
C ASP A 115 15.99 -28.53 -24.45
N PRO A 116 14.85 -29.26 -24.41
CA PRO A 116 14.82 -30.71 -24.47
C PRO A 116 15.38 -31.29 -25.78
N VAL A 117 15.46 -30.49 -26.86
CA VAL A 117 15.95 -30.96 -28.17
C VAL A 117 17.44 -30.72 -28.32
N SER A 118 17.90 -29.48 -28.12
CA SER A 118 19.32 -29.12 -28.32
C SER A 118 20.20 -29.43 -27.10
N GLY A 119 19.62 -29.57 -25.90
CA GLY A 119 20.36 -29.66 -24.64
C GLY A 119 21.16 -28.38 -24.33
N LYS A 120 20.86 -27.27 -25.02
CA LYS A 120 21.47 -25.96 -24.80
C LYS A 120 20.52 -25.06 -24.04
N CYS A 121 21.07 -24.00 -23.45
CA CYS A 121 20.28 -22.98 -22.79
C CYS A 121 19.60 -22.08 -23.82
N LEU A 122 18.32 -21.76 -23.56
CA LEU A 122 17.52 -20.86 -24.40
C LEU A 122 18.02 -19.42 -24.39
N MET A 123 18.63 -19.01 -23.28
CA MET A 123 19.20 -17.68 -23.12
C MET A 123 20.65 -17.69 -23.61
N ASP A 124 21.03 -16.71 -24.44
CA ASP A 124 22.40 -16.54 -24.93
C ASP A 124 23.44 -16.34 -23.80
N ARG A 125 22.98 -16.05 -22.58
CA ARG A 125 23.79 -15.87 -21.35
C ARG A 125 23.58 -16.97 -20.31
N GLY A 126 22.92 -18.06 -20.68
CA GLY A 126 22.69 -19.20 -19.80
C GLY A 126 23.83 -20.19 -19.89
N VAL A 127 24.41 -20.55 -18.75
CA VAL A 127 25.45 -21.59 -18.65
C VAL A 127 24.86 -22.86 -18.08
N LEU A 128 25.39 -24.01 -18.49
CA LEU A 128 24.95 -25.28 -17.95
C LEU A 128 25.53 -25.48 -16.54
N CYS A 129 24.69 -25.87 -15.60
CA CYS A 129 25.06 -26.11 -14.22
C CYS A 129 24.52 -27.45 -13.73
N ARG A 130 25.32 -28.13 -12.90
CA ARG A 130 24.98 -29.42 -12.32
C ARG A 130 24.12 -29.24 -11.08
N VAL A 131 22.97 -29.90 -11.07
CA VAL A 131 21.98 -29.87 -9.97
C VAL A 131 21.99 -31.19 -9.18
N ALA A 132 22.31 -32.30 -9.84
CA ALA A 132 22.38 -33.61 -9.20
C ALA A 132 23.57 -33.78 -8.25
N ALA A 133 23.34 -34.56 -7.19
CA ALA A 133 24.35 -34.88 -6.18
C ALA A 133 25.44 -35.82 -6.73
N ASP A 134 26.61 -35.81 -6.09
CA ASP A 134 27.79 -36.56 -6.60
C ASP A 134 27.52 -38.08 -6.71
N HIS A 135 26.71 -38.63 -5.81
CA HIS A 135 26.38 -40.07 -5.77
C HIS A 135 25.41 -40.52 -6.88
N GLU A 136 24.62 -39.61 -7.45
CA GLU A 136 23.68 -39.92 -8.53
C GLU A 136 24.37 -39.96 -9.89
N MET A 137 25.63 -39.50 -9.96
CA MET A 137 26.37 -39.31 -11.19
C MET A 137 27.29 -40.49 -11.55
N THR A 138 27.49 -41.44 -10.66
CA THR A 138 28.54 -42.47 -10.79
C THR A 138 28.32 -43.48 -11.92
N ASP A 139 27.09 -43.63 -12.43
CA ASP A 139 26.71 -44.65 -13.42
C ASP A 139 26.14 -44.09 -14.75
N ILE A 140 26.32 -42.80 -15.04
CA ILE A 140 25.63 -42.13 -16.16
C ILE A 140 26.61 -41.55 -17.20
N ASP A 141 26.34 -41.82 -18.48
CA ASP A 141 27.06 -41.22 -19.60
C ASP A 141 26.81 -39.70 -19.67
N MET A 142 27.88 -38.90 -19.71
CA MET A 142 27.80 -37.43 -19.69
C MET A 142 26.88 -36.89 -20.79
N GLY A 143 26.90 -37.47 -21.99
CA GLY A 143 26.07 -36.98 -23.11
C GLY A 143 24.55 -37.11 -22.89
N GLN A 144 24.11 -38.11 -22.11
CA GLN A 144 22.71 -38.27 -21.71
C GLN A 144 22.35 -37.42 -20.49
N ALA A 145 23.30 -37.22 -19.57
CA ALA A 145 23.10 -36.38 -18.40
C ALA A 145 22.77 -34.92 -18.78
N HIS A 146 23.43 -34.37 -19.81
CA HIS A 146 23.21 -32.99 -20.27
C HIS A 146 21.78 -32.73 -20.80
N LYS A 147 21.08 -33.76 -21.26
CA LYS A 147 19.70 -33.63 -21.77
C LYS A 147 18.64 -33.80 -20.68
N ASN A 148 19.03 -34.33 -19.53
CA ASN A 148 18.12 -34.64 -18.46
C ASN A 148 18.10 -33.49 -17.44
N GLY A 149 16.98 -32.78 -17.38
CA GLY A 149 16.79 -31.58 -16.54
C GLY A 149 16.86 -31.83 -15.03
N SER A 150 16.96 -33.09 -14.60
CA SER A 150 17.23 -33.46 -13.21
C SER A 150 18.73 -33.38 -12.87
N PHE A 151 19.61 -33.62 -13.83
CA PHE A 151 21.06 -33.60 -13.64
C PHE A 151 21.67 -32.24 -13.95
N TYR A 152 21.27 -31.66 -15.08
CA TYR A 152 21.77 -30.38 -15.55
C TYR A 152 20.63 -29.41 -15.84
N GLN A 153 20.81 -28.17 -15.40
CA GLN A 153 19.90 -27.06 -15.65
C GLN A 153 20.68 -25.86 -16.17
N CYS A 154 19.96 -24.87 -16.70
CA CYS A 154 20.53 -23.63 -17.18
C CYS A 154 20.52 -22.58 -16.07
N CYS A 155 21.70 -22.19 -15.64
CA CYS A 155 21.95 -21.13 -14.69
C CYS A 155 22.11 -19.80 -15.42
N SER A 156 21.41 -18.77 -14.95
CA SER A 156 21.53 -17.40 -15.46
C SER A 156 21.34 -16.41 -14.31
N GLY A 157 21.95 -15.24 -14.39
CA GLY A 157 21.79 -14.20 -13.37
C GLY A 157 23.04 -13.34 -13.20
N PHE A 158 22.96 -12.40 -12.26
CA PHE A 158 24.06 -11.45 -12.01
C PHE A 158 25.40 -12.15 -11.72
N CYS A 159 25.39 -13.22 -10.92
CA CYS A 159 26.62 -13.93 -10.56
C CYS A 159 27.19 -14.72 -11.75
N ILE A 160 26.33 -15.22 -12.64
CA ILE A 160 26.77 -15.97 -13.83
C ILE A 160 27.46 -15.05 -14.84
N ASP A 161 26.85 -13.91 -15.16
CA ASP A 161 27.46 -12.90 -16.04
C ASP A 161 28.80 -12.40 -15.47
N LEU A 162 28.89 -12.25 -14.14
CA LEU A 162 30.12 -11.88 -13.46
C LEU A 162 31.19 -12.99 -13.56
N LEU A 163 30.79 -14.26 -13.44
CA LEU A 163 31.68 -15.41 -13.56
C LEU A 163 32.27 -15.54 -14.97
N GLU A 164 31.43 -15.44 -16.00
CA GLU A 164 31.90 -15.49 -17.40
C GLU A 164 32.95 -14.43 -17.65
N LYS A 165 32.72 -13.22 -17.14
CA LYS A 165 33.70 -12.14 -17.24
C LYS A 165 35.01 -12.44 -16.53
N PHE A 166 34.97 -13.02 -15.33
CA PHE A 166 36.18 -13.49 -14.65
C PHE A 166 36.89 -14.56 -15.48
N ALA A 167 36.15 -15.52 -16.05
CA ALA A 167 36.71 -16.62 -16.83
C ALA A 167 37.41 -16.12 -18.11
N GLU A 168 36.83 -15.13 -18.80
CA GLU A 168 37.44 -14.51 -19.98
C GLU A 168 38.74 -13.74 -19.66
N GLU A 169 38.77 -12.97 -18.57
CA GLU A 169 39.93 -12.13 -18.24
C GLU A 169 41.07 -12.85 -17.52
N LEU A 170 40.74 -13.93 -16.80
CA LEU A 170 41.70 -14.75 -16.07
C LEU A 170 42.08 -16.02 -16.84
N GLY A 171 41.31 -16.42 -17.86
CA GLY A 171 41.61 -17.56 -18.74
C GLY A 171 41.40 -18.95 -18.13
N PHE A 172 40.48 -19.11 -17.16
CA PHE A 172 40.20 -20.40 -16.53
C PHE A 172 38.94 -21.08 -17.07
N THR A 173 38.83 -22.39 -16.87
CA THR A 173 37.59 -23.15 -17.11
C THR A 173 36.93 -23.50 -15.78
N TYR A 174 35.62 -23.72 -15.76
CA TYR A 174 34.91 -24.00 -14.52
C TYR A 174 33.80 -25.03 -14.69
N GLU A 175 33.43 -25.67 -13.58
CA GLU A 175 32.21 -26.47 -13.43
C GLU A 175 31.33 -25.83 -12.35
N LEU A 176 30.05 -25.59 -12.65
CA LEU A 176 29.09 -25.08 -11.68
C LEU A 176 28.30 -26.24 -11.07
N VAL A 177 28.28 -26.31 -9.74
CA VAL A 177 27.61 -27.36 -8.97
C VAL A 177 26.69 -26.74 -7.93
N ARG A 178 25.44 -27.20 -7.86
CA ARG A 178 24.52 -26.82 -6.80
C ARG A 178 24.92 -27.50 -5.49
N VAL A 179 24.86 -26.78 -4.38
CA VAL A 179 25.06 -27.34 -3.04
C VAL A 179 24.07 -28.47 -2.74
N GLU A 180 24.55 -29.60 -2.22
CA GLU A 180 23.74 -30.81 -1.98
C GLU A 180 22.63 -30.56 -0.93
N ASP A 181 22.95 -29.84 0.14
CA ASP A 181 22.05 -29.60 1.28
C ASP A 181 21.04 -28.45 1.07
N GLY A 182 21.21 -27.63 0.02
CA GLY A 182 20.39 -26.43 -0.20
C GLY A 182 20.52 -25.35 0.89
N LYS A 183 21.58 -25.36 1.70
CA LYS A 183 21.79 -24.43 2.82
C LYS A 183 22.97 -23.48 2.60
N TRP A 184 22.91 -22.29 3.21
CA TRP A 184 23.93 -21.23 3.06
C TRP A 184 25.25 -21.49 3.79
N GLY A 185 25.27 -22.32 4.84
CA GLY A 185 26.43 -22.48 5.71
C GLY A 185 26.33 -21.66 6.98
N THR A 186 25.61 -22.22 7.94
CA THR A 186 25.53 -21.80 9.35
C THR A 186 26.25 -22.82 10.23
N LEU A 187 26.74 -22.36 11.38
CA LEU A 187 27.43 -23.21 12.33
C LEU A 187 26.41 -23.85 13.29
N GLU A 188 26.19 -25.16 13.16
CA GLU A 188 25.31 -25.94 14.04
C GLU A 188 26.13 -26.97 14.82
N ASN A 189 26.03 -26.97 16.15
CA ASN A 189 26.71 -27.96 17.01
C ASN A 189 28.22 -28.11 16.73
N GLY A 190 28.89 -27.00 16.37
CA GLY A 190 30.32 -26.98 16.03
C GLY A 190 30.66 -27.56 14.66
N LYS A 191 29.68 -27.90 13.83
CA LYS A 191 29.87 -28.35 12.44
C LYS A 191 29.24 -27.35 11.47
N TRP A 192 29.95 -27.10 10.37
CA TRP A 192 29.44 -26.30 9.25
C TRP A 192 28.52 -27.16 8.38
N ASN A 193 27.43 -26.58 7.90
CA ASN A 193 26.53 -27.15 6.89
C ASN A 193 26.67 -26.41 5.53
N GLY A 194 25.99 -26.87 4.48
CA GLY A 194 25.79 -26.10 3.24
C GLY A 194 27.07 -25.67 2.50
N LEU A 195 27.05 -24.46 1.92
CA LEU A 195 28.16 -23.94 1.10
C LEU A 195 29.51 -23.91 1.82
N ILE A 196 29.52 -23.51 3.10
CA ILE A 196 30.76 -23.44 3.89
C ILE A 196 31.30 -24.85 4.19
N HIS A 197 30.42 -25.84 4.39
CA HIS A 197 30.83 -27.23 4.59
C HIS A 197 31.60 -27.78 3.39
N GLU A 198 31.11 -27.53 2.16
CA GLU A 198 31.78 -27.98 0.95
C GLU A 198 33.16 -27.33 0.75
N LEU A 199 33.30 -26.05 1.08
CA LEU A 199 34.59 -25.34 1.04
C LEU A 199 35.60 -25.89 2.06
N VAL A 200 35.15 -26.11 3.31
CA VAL A 200 36.02 -26.61 4.39
C VAL A 200 36.50 -28.04 4.07
N ASN A 201 35.64 -28.87 3.48
CA ASN A 201 35.99 -30.23 3.06
C ASN A 201 36.78 -30.29 1.75
N ARG A 202 37.07 -29.14 1.11
CA ARG A 202 37.72 -29.06 -0.21
C ARG A 202 37.00 -29.86 -1.29
N LYS A 203 35.66 -29.96 -1.19
CA LYS A 203 34.82 -30.51 -2.27
C LYS A 203 34.68 -29.53 -3.43
N THR A 204 34.87 -28.24 -3.17
CA THR A 204 34.75 -27.11 -4.09
C THR A 204 35.88 -26.12 -3.85
N ASP A 205 36.36 -25.46 -4.90
CA ASP A 205 37.49 -24.54 -4.82
C ASP A 205 37.04 -23.12 -4.48
N MET A 206 35.84 -22.78 -4.92
CA MET A 206 35.25 -21.45 -4.86
C MET A 206 33.73 -21.55 -4.71
N VAL A 207 33.13 -20.62 -3.98
CA VAL A 207 31.69 -20.42 -3.91
C VAL A 207 31.34 -19.07 -4.50
N LEU A 208 30.37 -19.07 -5.40
CA LEU A 208 29.84 -17.89 -6.06
C LEU A 208 28.33 -17.88 -5.97
N THR A 209 27.81 -17.01 -5.12
CA THR A 209 26.38 -16.71 -4.95
C THR A 209 26.27 -15.46 -4.07
N SER A 210 25.08 -15.08 -3.64
CA SER A 210 24.78 -14.05 -2.63
C SER A 210 25.21 -14.46 -1.21
N LEU A 211 26.43 -14.96 -1.07
CA LEU A 211 27.00 -15.35 0.22
C LEU A 211 27.52 -14.10 0.95
N MET A 212 26.82 -13.72 2.03
CA MET A 212 27.25 -12.61 2.89
C MET A 212 28.54 -12.94 3.65
N ILE A 213 29.45 -11.97 3.69
CA ILE A 213 30.68 -12.00 4.47
C ILE A 213 30.34 -11.83 5.96
N ASN A 214 30.83 -12.75 6.79
CA ASN A 214 30.64 -12.73 8.25
C ASN A 214 31.93 -13.21 8.93
N ALA A 215 32.24 -12.67 10.11
CA ALA A 215 33.43 -13.02 10.89
C ALA A 215 33.53 -14.54 11.18
N GLU A 216 32.40 -15.20 11.44
CA GLU A 216 32.40 -16.66 11.68
C GLU A 216 32.78 -17.46 10.42
N ARG A 217 32.36 -16.99 9.24
CA ARG A 217 32.68 -17.63 7.96
C ARG A 217 34.12 -17.31 7.52
N GLU A 218 34.57 -16.08 7.73
CA GLU A 218 35.93 -15.60 7.41
C GLU A 218 37.02 -16.29 8.25
N ALA A 219 36.64 -16.83 9.41
CA ALA A 219 37.54 -17.65 10.24
C ALA A 219 37.93 -18.97 9.55
N VAL A 220 37.08 -19.53 8.68
CA VAL A 220 37.25 -20.86 8.07
C VAL A 220 37.41 -20.84 6.54
N ALA A 221 37.03 -19.75 5.89
CA ALA A 221 37.15 -19.55 4.44
C ALA A 221 37.74 -18.16 4.16
N ASP A 222 38.40 -18.01 3.01
CA ASP A 222 38.94 -16.72 2.59
C ASP A 222 37.94 -16.02 1.66
N PHE A 223 37.56 -14.79 1.99
CA PHE A 223 36.64 -14.01 1.18
C PHE A 223 37.38 -13.01 0.28
N SER A 224 36.78 -12.73 -0.88
CA SER A 224 37.15 -11.59 -1.70
C SER A 224 36.66 -10.27 -1.08
N GLU A 225 37.12 -9.17 -1.67
CA GLU A 225 36.42 -7.89 -1.51
C GLU A 225 34.94 -8.04 -1.91
N PRO A 226 34.00 -7.36 -1.24
CA PRO A 226 32.59 -7.50 -1.56
C PRO A 226 32.31 -6.94 -2.96
N PHE A 227 31.65 -7.70 -3.83
CA PHE A 227 31.27 -7.22 -5.16
C PHE A 227 30.01 -6.34 -5.13
N MET A 228 29.18 -6.51 -4.10
CA MET A 228 27.97 -5.73 -3.88
C MET A 228 27.71 -5.60 -2.39
N GLU A 229 27.27 -4.42 -1.97
CA GLU A 229 26.90 -4.11 -0.59
C GLU A 229 25.43 -4.48 -0.35
N THR A 230 25.15 -5.09 0.80
CA THR A 230 23.79 -5.44 1.23
C THR A 230 23.66 -5.34 2.76
N GLY A 231 22.45 -5.49 3.29
CA GLY A 231 22.18 -5.57 4.72
C GLY A 231 20.85 -6.27 4.98
N ILE A 232 20.43 -6.30 6.24
CA ILE A 232 19.13 -6.84 6.62
C ILE A 232 18.09 -5.72 6.48
N ALA A 233 17.04 -5.96 5.71
CA ALA A 233 15.93 -5.03 5.53
C ALA A 233 14.59 -5.67 5.89
N ILE A 234 13.57 -4.82 5.99
CA ILE A 234 12.21 -5.20 6.34
C ILE A 234 11.31 -4.83 5.16
N VAL A 235 10.55 -5.78 4.63
CA VAL A 235 9.51 -5.52 3.64
C VAL A 235 8.13 -5.55 4.28
N VAL A 236 7.29 -4.59 3.90
CA VAL A 236 5.88 -4.49 4.33
C VAL A 236 4.98 -4.28 3.11
N ALA A 237 3.72 -4.66 3.24
CA ALA A 237 2.71 -4.34 2.23
C ALA A 237 2.05 -2.99 2.53
N LYS A 238 1.87 -2.18 1.48
CA LYS A 238 0.93 -1.07 1.41
C LYS A 238 -0.48 -1.63 1.51
N ARG A 239 -1.25 -1.11 2.45
CA ARG A 239 -2.67 -1.40 2.60
C ARG A 239 -3.45 -0.16 2.18
N THR A 240 -4.50 -0.36 1.40
CA THR A 240 -5.50 0.69 1.19
C THR A 240 -6.22 0.87 2.52
N GLY A 241 -6.06 2.04 3.14
CA GLY A 241 -6.72 2.33 4.42
C GLY A 241 -8.23 2.17 4.27
N ILE A 242 -8.83 1.26 5.03
CA ILE A 242 -10.29 1.16 5.11
C ILE A 242 -10.73 2.40 5.86
N ILE A 243 -11.44 3.29 5.18
CA ILE A 243 -11.98 4.49 5.80
C ILE A 243 -12.93 4.05 6.93
N SER A 244 -12.65 4.49 8.16
CA SER A 244 -13.45 4.16 9.32
C SER A 244 -14.91 4.61 9.08
N PRO A 245 -15.94 3.89 9.55
CA PRO A 245 -17.32 4.36 9.44
C PRO A 245 -17.57 5.70 10.15
N THR A 246 -16.65 6.14 11.02
CA THR A 246 -16.66 7.43 11.72
C THR A 246 -15.90 8.53 10.98
N ALA A 247 -15.29 8.25 9.83
CA ALA A 247 -14.44 9.19 9.10
C ALA A 247 -15.12 10.51 8.71
N PHE A 248 -16.45 10.56 8.63
CA PHE A 248 -17.17 11.80 8.38
C PHE A 248 -17.15 12.77 9.58
N LEU A 249 -16.90 12.28 10.80
CA LEU A 249 -16.75 13.10 12.01
C LEU A 249 -15.32 13.54 12.26
N GLU A 250 -14.33 12.81 11.73
CA GLU A 250 -12.89 13.07 11.91
C GLU A 250 -12.38 14.44 11.42
N PRO A 251 -12.97 15.13 10.40
CA PRO A 251 -12.52 16.45 9.97
C PRO A 251 -12.60 17.54 11.05
N PHE A 252 -13.38 17.31 12.12
CA PHE A 252 -13.49 18.21 13.25
C PHE A 252 -13.34 17.46 14.58
N ASP A 253 -12.56 18.05 15.48
CA ASP A 253 -12.48 17.56 16.85
C ASP A 253 -13.85 17.59 17.55
N THR A 254 -14.01 16.71 18.53
CA THR A 254 -15.21 16.63 19.38
C THR A 254 -15.57 17.97 20.01
N ALA A 255 -14.58 18.78 20.39
CA ALA A 255 -14.77 20.13 20.92
C ALA A 255 -15.44 21.07 19.90
N SER A 256 -15.01 21.02 18.63
CA SER A 256 -15.58 21.83 17.54
C SER A 256 -17.02 21.45 17.24
N TRP A 257 -17.34 20.15 17.23
CA TRP A 257 -18.72 19.67 17.10
C TRP A 257 -19.63 20.18 18.23
N MET A 258 -19.13 20.16 19.47
CA MET A 258 -19.87 20.68 20.62
C MET A 258 -20.04 22.21 20.56
N LEU A 259 -19.03 22.94 20.10
CA LEU A 259 -19.10 24.39 19.91
C LEU A 259 -20.19 24.78 18.91
N VAL A 260 -20.22 24.12 17.75
CA VAL A 260 -21.22 24.39 16.71
C VAL A 260 -22.61 23.92 17.17
N GLY A 261 -22.71 22.68 17.66
CA GLY A 261 -23.99 22.06 18.01
C GLY A 261 -24.69 22.70 19.21
N ILE A 262 -23.96 23.03 20.27
CA ILE A 262 -24.54 23.49 21.54
C ILE A 262 -24.47 25.00 21.67
N PHE A 263 -23.37 25.64 21.29
CA PHE A 263 -23.22 27.08 21.52
C PHE A 263 -23.73 27.90 20.32
N ALA A 264 -23.25 27.61 19.11
CA ALA A 264 -23.59 28.42 17.94
C ALA A 264 -25.07 28.31 17.55
N ILE A 265 -25.63 27.09 17.45
CA ILE A 265 -27.03 26.87 17.07
C ILE A 265 -28.00 27.43 18.12
N GLN A 266 -27.73 27.24 19.41
CA GLN A 266 -28.60 27.74 20.48
C GLN A 266 -28.54 29.27 20.57
N ALA A 267 -27.34 29.85 20.46
CA ALA A 267 -27.17 31.30 20.44
C ALA A 267 -27.87 31.92 19.22
N ALA A 268 -27.71 31.35 18.02
CA ALA A 268 -28.38 31.84 16.82
C ALA A 268 -29.90 31.77 16.94
N THR A 269 -30.44 30.64 17.41
CA THR A 269 -31.90 30.46 17.62
C THR A 269 -32.43 31.49 18.61
N PHE A 270 -31.79 31.64 19.77
CA PHE A 270 -32.22 32.55 20.81
C PHE A 270 -32.12 34.01 20.36
N MET A 271 -31.04 34.41 19.68
CA MET A 271 -30.85 35.78 19.21
C MET A 271 -31.83 36.15 18.09
N ILE A 272 -32.10 35.25 17.14
CA ILE A 272 -33.12 35.47 16.10
C ILE A 272 -34.50 35.61 16.75
N PHE A 273 -34.83 34.74 17.70
CA PHE A 273 -36.10 34.82 18.42
C PHE A 273 -36.21 36.11 19.26
N LEU A 274 -35.16 36.49 19.98
CA LEU A 274 -35.11 37.70 20.80
C LEU A 274 -35.24 38.96 19.93
N PHE A 275 -34.57 39.04 18.80
CA PHE A 275 -34.67 40.18 17.90
C PHE A 275 -36.02 40.27 17.21
N GLU A 276 -36.66 39.15 16.86
CA GLU A 276 -38.03 39.16 16.37
C GLU A 276 -39.01 39.56 17.48
N TRP A 277 -38.76 39.15 18.73
CA TRP A 277 -39.54 39.54 19.90
C TRP A 277 -39.38 41.02 20.27
N LEU A 278 -38.21 41.61 20.05
CA LEU A 278 -37.95 43.03 20.35
C LEU A 278 -38.28 43.95 19.17
N SER A 279 -38.41 43.42 17.95
CA SER A 279 -38.66 44.22 16.74
C SER A 279 -40.09 44.79 16.74
N PRO A 280 -40.28 46.11 16.58
CA PRO A 280 -41.60 46.73 16.46
C PRO A 280 -42.44 46.18 15.30
N SER A 281 -41.80 45.69 14.23
CA SER A 281 -42.47 45.05 13.09
C SER A 281 -42.71 43.54 13.27
N GLY A 282 -42.08 42.91 14.26
CA GLY A 282 -42.37 41.54 14.70
C GLY A 282 -43.41 41.51 15.83
N TYR A 283 -43.51 42.59 16.61
CA TYR A 283 -44.44 42.75 17.71
C TYR A 283 -45.86 43.14 17.26
N ASP A 284 -46.56 42.21 16.62
CA ASP A 284 -48.02 42.29 16.52
C ASP A 284 -48.70 41.19 17.33
N MET A 285 -48.28 41.04 18.60
CA MET A 285 -49.07 40.31 19.61
C MET A 285 -50.13 41.21 20.27
N LYS A 286 -50.18 42.52 19.94
CA LYS A 286 -51.24 43.41 20.45
C LYS A 286 -52.53 43.34 19.63
N THR A 287 -52.50 42.94 18.37
CA THR A 287 -53.71 42.66 17.58
C THR A 287 -54.19 41.20 17.67
N VAL A 288 -53.40 40.29 18.24
CA VAL A 288 -53.74 38.87 18.45
C VAL A 288 -54.93 38.65 19.40
N LEU A 289 -55.20 39.60 20.32
CA LEU A 289 -56.39 39.53 21.16
C LEU A 289 -57.65 40.10 20.50
N GLN A 290 -57.51 40.92 19.43
CA GLN A 290 -58.65 41.59 18.81
C GLN A 290 -59.08 41.01 17.45
N ASN A 291 -58.19 40.40 16.67
CA ASN A 291 -58.53 39.83 15.36
C ASN A 291 -57.98 38.40 15.19
N ALA A 292 -58.58 37.44 15.91
CA ALA A 292 -58.26 36.01 15.82
C ALA A 292 -58.59 35.35 14.46
N ASN A 293 -59.11 36.10 13.49
CA ASN A 293 -59.68 35.55 12.24
C ASN A 293 -58.87 35.84 10.96
N ASN A 294 -57.70 36.53 11.00
CA ASN A 294 -57.06 36.93 9.73
C ASN A 294 -55.52 37.07 9.69
N THR A 295 -54.74 36.43 10.56
CA THR A 295 -53.27 36.42 10.39
C THR A 295 -52.66 35.01 10.54
N PRO A 296 -52.17 34.39 9.46
CA PRO A 296 -51.59 33.04 9.46
C PRO A 296 -50.10 33.01 9.88
N TYR A 297 -49.59 34.06 10.52
CA TYR A 297 -48.17 34.14 10.90
C TYR A 297 -48.00 33.93 12.41
N ARG A 298 -47.45 32.77 12.79
CA ARG A 298 -47.14 32.43 14.18
C ARG A 298 -45.68 32.00 14.28
N PHE A 299 -44.78 32.98 14.40
CA PHE A 299 -43.38 32.71 14.70
C PHE A 299 -43.27 32.09 16.10
N SER A 300 -42.63 30.93 16.21
CA SER A 300 -42.49 30.15 17.45
C SER A 300 -41.05 29.71 17.59
N LEU A 301 -40.53 29.61 18.82
CA LEU A 301 -39.16 29.14 19.09
C LEU A 301 -38.80 27.85 18.34
N PHE A 302 -39.72 26.88 18.26
CA PHE A 302 -39.50 25.63 17.51
C PHE A 302 -39.42 25.82 15.99
N ARG A 303 -40.14 26.82 15.43
CA ARG A 303 -40.04 27.19 14.01
C ARG A 303 -38.73 27.92 13.73
N THR A 304 -38.26 28.76 14.64
CA THR A 304 -36.94 29.40 14.56
C THR A 304 -35.83 28.35 14.64
N TYR A 305 -35.97 27.34 15.50
CA TYR A 305 -35.02 26.23 15.59
C TYR A 305 -34.97 25.43 14.29
N TRP A 306 -36.13 25.13 13.69
CA TRP A 306 -36.22 24.49 12.38
C TRP A 306 -35.57 25.34 11.28
N LEU A 307 -35.76 26.67 11.30
CA LEU A 307 -35.11 27.60 10.36
C LEU A 307 -33.58 27.54 10.48
N VAL A 308 -33.04 27.60 11.69
CA VAL A 308 -31.58 27.58 11.94
C VAL A 308 -30.96 26.27 11.42
N TRP A 309 -31.60 25.13 11.67
CA TRP A 309 -31.18 23.83 11.15
C TRP A 309 -31.30 23.72 9.62
N ALA A 310 -32.37 24.24 9.02
CA ALA A 310 -32.56 24.22 7.58
C ALA A 310 -31.50 25.05 6.85
N VAL A 311 -31.14 26.23 7.39
CA VAL A 311 -30.09 27.09 6.84
C VAL A 311 -28.70 26.45 7.00
N LEU A 312 -28.42 25.78 8.13
CA LEU A 312 -27.13 25.11 8.36
C LEU A 312 -26.84 24.02 7.32
N PHE A 313 -27.86 23.21 6.97
CA PHE A 313 -27.73 22.14 6.00
C PHE A 313 -28.06 22.55 4.55
N GLN A 314 -28.29 23.85 4.30
CA GLN A 314 -28.71 24.37 2.99
C GLN A 314 -29.93 23.61 2.41
N ALA A 315 -30.85 23.17 3.27
CA ALA A 315 -32.00 22.40 2.85
C ALA A 315 -33.03 23.32 2.17
N ALA A 316 -33.52 22.94 0.98
CA ALA A 316 -34.55 23.66 0.23
C ALA A 316 -35.97 23.47 0.81
N VAL A 317 -36.10 23.58 2.14
CA VAL A 317 -37.37 23.48 2.83
C VAL A 317 -38.03 24.87 2.85
N HIS A 318 -39.34 24.90 2.58
CA HIS A 318 -40.13 26.12 2.69
C HIS A 318 -40.22 26.53 4.16
N VAL A 319 -39.45 27.55 4.53
CA VAL A 319 -39.43 28.10 5.89
C VAL A 319 -39.95 29.53 5.88
N ASP A 320 -40.80 29.86 6.86
CA ASP A 320 -41.32 31.20 7.05
C ASP A 320 -40.20 32.17 7.46
N SER A 321 -39.85 33.12 6.59
CA SER A 321 -38.83 34.14 6.89
C SER A 321 -39.27 35.10 8.01
N PRO A 322 -38.34 35.56 8.88
CA PRO A 322 -38.66 36.55 9.89
C PRO A 322 -39.08 37.89 9.27
N ARG A 323 -39.94 38.64 9.96
CA ARG A 323 -40.45 39.95 9.47
C ARG A 323 -39.58 41.12 9.93
N GLY A 324 -38.96 41.03 11.10
CA GLY A 324 -38.05 42.05 11.63
C GLY A 324 -36.86 42.30 10.70
N PHE A 325 -36.55 43.56 10.41
CA PHE A 325 -35.37 43.92 9.62
C PHE A 325 -34.08 43.42 10.29
N THR A 326 -33.98 43.59 11.60
CA THR A 326 -32.87 43.09 12.44
C THR A 326 -32.79 41.56 12.43
N SER A 327 -33.94 40.88 12.53
CA SER A 327 -33.98 39.41 12.46
C SER A 327 -33.59 38.88 11.09
N ARG A 328 -33.97 39.55 9.99
CA ARG A 328 -33.52 39.19 8.62
C ARG A 328 -32.02 39.37 8.47
N PHE A 329 -31.48 40.48 8.96
CA PHE A 329 -30.03 40.71 8.97
C PHE A 329 -29.31 39.61 9.77
N MET A 330 -29.80 39.27 10.96
CA MET A 330 -29.25 38.18 11.77
C MET A 330 -29.34 36.82 11.07
N THR A 331 -30.45 36.51 10.41
CA THR A 331 -30.58 35.29 9.59
C THR A 331 -29.60 35.27 8.42
N ASN A 332 -29.33 36.40 7.77
CA ASN A 332 -28.32 36.49 6.72
C ASN A 332 -26.90 36.29 7.26
N VAL A 333 -26.58 36.82 8.44
CA VAL A 333 -25.28 36.57 9.11
C VAL A 333 -25.12 35.09 9.46
N TRP A 334 -26.18 34.46 9.99
CA TRP A 334 -26.20 33.01 10.24
C TRP A 334 -26.02 32.21 8.94
N ALA A 335 -26.69 32.63 7.85
CA ALA A 335 -26.54 31.98 6.54
C ALA A 335 -25.12 32.09 6.00
N MET A 336 -24.46 33.24 6.15
CA MET A 336 -23.05 33.40 5.78
C MET A 336 -22.14 32.48 6.60
N PHE A 337 -22.36 32.40 7.92
CA PHE A 337 -21.62 31.46 8.78
C PHE A 337 -21.85 30.00 8.37
N ALA A 338 -23.10 29.61 8.06
CA ALA A 338 -23.44 28.26 7.63
C ALA A 338 -22.75 27.88 6.31
N VAL A 339 -22.72 28.78 5.32
CA VAL A 339 -22.02 28.56 4.04
C VAL A 339 -20.51 28.39 4.26
N VAL A 340 -19.89 29.25 5.07
CA VAL A 340 -18.46 29.14 5.38
C VAL A 340 -18.15 27.85 6.14
N PHE A 341 -18.97 27.50 7.12
CA PHE A 341 -18.83 26.26 7.87
C PHE A 341 -18.92 25.03 6.95
N LEU A 342 -19.91 24.99 6.05
CA LEU A 342 -20.05 23.91 5.08
C LEU A 342 -18.83 23.83 4.15
N ALA A 343 -18.33 24.99 3.66
CA ALA A 343 -17.17 25.02 2.78
C ALA A 343 -15.88 24.52 3.47
N ILE A 344 -15.68 24.84 4.74
CA ILE A 344 -14.53 24.32 5.51
C ILE A 344 -14.70 22.83 5.77
N TYR A 345 -15.91 22.38 6.11
CA TYR A 345 -16.20 20.96 6.29
C TYR A 345 -15.91 20.17 5.01
N THR A 346 -16.38 20.63 3.85
CA THR A 346 -16.15 19.96 2.57
C THR A 346 -14.68 19.98 2.17
N ALA A 347 -13.95 21.07 2.44
CA ALA A 347 -12.52 21.16 2.19
C ALA A 347 -11.70 20.19 3.07
N ASN A 348 -11.99 20.13 4.38
CA ASN A 348 -11.30 19.24 5.30
C ASN A 348 -11.66 17.77 5.05
N LEU A 349 -12.93 17.48 4.75
CA LEU A 349 -13.37 16.15 4.34
C LEU A 349 -12.66 15.72 3.05
N ALA A 350 -12.61 16.58 2.03
CA ALA A 350 -11.90 16.29 0.78
C ALA A 350 -10.40 16.04 1.02
N ALA A 351 -9.75 16.86 1.84
CA ALA A 351 -8.34 16.68 2.19
C ALA A 351 -8.09 15.36 2.95
N PHE A 352 -9.02 14.95 3.82
CA PHE A 352 -8.96 13.67 4.52
C PHE A 352 -9.21 12.49 3.58
N MET A 353 -10.11 12.65 2.61
CA MET A 353 -10.46 11.63 1.62
C MET A 353 -9.38 11.42 0.55
N ILE A 354 -8.39 12.31 0.43
CA ILE A 354 -7.18 12.04 -0.35
C ILE A 354 -6.48 10.87 0.34
N THR A 355 -6.68 9.68 -0.22
CA THR A 355 -6.25 8.40 0.34
C THR A 355 -4.78 8.44 0.69
N ARG A 356 -4.47 8.38 2.00
CA ARG A 356 -3.12 8.04 2.44
C ARG A 356 -2.98 6.53 2.36
N GLU A 357 -1.96 6.06 1.66
CA GLU A 357 -1.55 4.66 1.72
C GLU A 357 -1.15 4.36 3.17
N GLU A 358 -1.79 3.37 3.80
CA GLU A 358 -1.43 2.95 5.16
C GLU A 358 -0.42 1.81 5.07
N PHE A 359 0.73 1.99 5.70
CA PHE A 359 1.72 0.93 5.84
C PHE A 359 2.36 0.99 7.22
N HIS A 360 2.95 -0.13 7.66
CA HIS A 360 3.70 -0.17 8.90
C HIS A 360 5.08 0.44 8.68
N GLU A 361 5.25 1.69 9.10
CA GLU A 361 6.56 2.33 9.13
C GLU A 361 7.37 1.82 10.32
N PHE A 362 8.48 1.14 10.04
CA PHE A 362 9.47 0.72 11.03
C PHE A 362 10.73 1.58 10.87
N THR A 363 11.33 1.98 11.98
CA THR A 363 12.60 2.75 11.96
C THR A 363 13.79 1.87 11.55
N GLY A 364 13.73 0.58 11.87
CA GLY A 364 14.76 -0.42 11.60
C GLY A 364 14.52 -1.66 12.45
N LEU A 365 15.54 -2.50 12.60
CA LEU A 365 15.44 -3.72 13.40
C LEU A 365 15.33 -3.46 14.91
N ASP A 366 15.87 -2.33 15.40
CA ASP A 366 15.83 -1.93 16.82
C ASP A 366 14.48 -1.38 17.29
N ASP A 367 13.45 -1.39 16.43
CA ASP A 367 12.15 -0.82 16.77
C ASP A 367 11.53 -1.51 18.00
N THR A 368 10.99 -0.70 18.91
CA THR A 368 10.24 -1.15 20.09
C THR A 368 9.11 -2.13 19.73
N ARG A 369 8.48 -1.93 18.57
CA ARG A 369 7.37 -2.75 18.09
C ARG A 369 7.80 -4.15 17.67
N LEU A 370 9.04 -4.31 17.19
CA LEU A 370 9.62 -5.59 16.79
C LEU A 370 10.27 -6.30 17.97
N SER A 371 10.92 -5.56 18.87
CA SER A 371 11.50 -6.10 20.10
C SER A 371 10.44 -6.58 21.09
N HIS A 372 9.28 -5.90 21.16
CA HIS A 372 8.16 -6.29 22.02
C HIS A 372 6.84 -6.43 21.21
N PRO A 373 6.65 -7.55 20.49
CA PRO A 373 5.51 -7.73 19.57
C PRO A 373 4.13 -7.66 20.26
N PHE A 374 4.07 -7.98 21.56
CA PHE A 374 2.84 -7.97 22.37
C PHE A 374 2.44 -6.60 22.90
N SER A 375 3.31 -5.59 22.80
CA SER A 375 3.05 -4.23 23.26
C SER A 375 2.01 -3.49 22.41
N HIS A 376 1.90 -3.88 21.14
CA HIS A 376 0.98 -3.29 20.17
C HIS A 376 -0.23 -4.20 19.91
N LYS A 377 -1.42 -3.61 19.73
CA LYS A 377 -2.64 -4.33 19.34
C LYS A 377 -3.16 -3.77 18.01
N PRO A 378 -3.34 -4.61 16.97
CA PRO A 378 -3.04 -6.05 16.91
C PRO A 378 -1.53 -6.35 16.97
N THR A 379 -1.18 -7.57 17.39
CA THR A 379 0.22 -8.02 17.47
C THR A 379 0.83 -8.11 16.08
N ILE A 380 2.04 -7.57 15.91
CA ILE A 380 2.74 -7.54 14.62
C ILE A 380 3.35 -8.91 14.34
N LYS A 381 2.97 -9.53 13.22
CA LYS A 381 3.51 -10.82 12.80
C LYS A 381 4.65 -10.64 11.83
N PHE A 382 5.82 -11.19 12.14
CA PHE A 382 6.98 -11.15 11.27
C PHE A 382 7.81 -12.43 11.36
N GLY A 383 8.49 -12.74 10.26
CA GLY A 383 9.23 -13.98 10.03
C GLY A 383 10.47 -13.76 9.16
N THR A 384 11.36 -14.75 9.14
CA THR A 384 12.49 -14.83 8.20
C THR A 384 12.63 -16.26 7.65
N ILE A 385 13.71 -16.53 6.93
CA ILE A 385 14.06 -17.86 6.43
C ILE A 385 15.03 -18.53 7.41
N PRO A 386 14.75 -19.76 7.88
CA PRO A 386 15.64 -20.46 8.82
C PRO A 386 16.99 -20.79 8.16
N TRP A 387 18.05 -20.92 8.98
CA TRP A 387 19.41 -21.28 8.51
C TRP A 387 20.06 -20.28 7.54
N SER A 388 19.52 -19.06 7.47
CA SER A 388 20.06 -17.95 6.69
C SER A 388 21.01 -17.07 7.52
N HIS A 389 21.70 -16.15 6.85
CA HIS A 389 22.48 -15.13 7.55
C HIS A 389 21.59 -14.27 8.46
N THR A 390 20.39 -13.88 8.00
CA THR A 390 19.46 -13.07 8.79
C THR A 390 19.01 -13.78 10.06
N ASP A 391 18.65 -15.05 9.97
CA ASP A 391 18.23 -15.86 11.12
C ASP A 391 19.33 -16.01 12.17
N SER A 392 20.56 -16.32 11.75
CA SER A 392 21.72 -16.44 12.64
C SER A 392 22.11 -15.11 13.31
N THR A 393 22.06 -14.00 12.56
CA THR A 393 22.33 -12.66 13.08
C THR A 393 21.26 -12.23 14.10
N ILE A 394 19.97 -12.42 13.80
CA ILE A 394 18.87 -12.11 14.73
C ILE A 394 18.94 -13.01 15.97
N SER A 395 19.26 -14.30 15.81
CA SER A 395 19.45 -15.23 16.94
C SER A 395 20.56 -14.79 17.90
N LYS A 396 21.64 -14.21 17.36
CA LYS A 396 22.80 -13.75 18.14
C LYS A 396 22.52 -12.46 18.90
N TYR A 397 21.96 -11.45 18.23
CA TYR A 397 21.79 -10.10 18.80
C TYR A 397 20.40 -9.85 19.41
N PHE A 398 19.34 -10.44 18.86
CA PHE A 398 17.94 -10.19 19.24
C PHE A 398 17.21 -11.49 19.63
N LYS A 399 17.57 -12.06 20.79
CA LYS A 399 17.06 -13.37 21.24
C LYS A 399 15.53 -13.43 21.41
N GLU A 400 14.92 -12.42 22.02
CA GLU A 400 13.46 -12.33 22.22
C GLU A 400 12.72 -12.25 20.88
N MET A 401 13.22 -11.39 19.98
CA MET A 401 12.70 -11.27 18.61
C MET A 401 12.81 -12.60 17.86
N HIS A 402 13.96 -13.27 17.92
CA HIS A 402 14.17 -14.56 17.29
C HIS A 402 13.22 -15.64 17.83
N TYR A 403 13.00 -15.68 19.15
CA TYR A 403 12.04 -16.60 19.76
C TYR A 403 10.62 -16.41 19.23
N TYR A 404 10.16 -15.16 19.13
CA TYR A 404 8.87 -14.83 18.55
C TYR A 404 8.77 -15.16 17.06
N MET A 405 9.82 -14.86 16.29
CA MET A 405 9.87 -15.00 14.84
C MET A 405 9.78 -16.47 14.37
N LYS A 406 10.29 -17.42 15.16
CA LYS A 406 10.30 -18.86 14.82
C LYS A 406 8.94 -19.43 14.41
N GLN A 407 7.85 -18.93 14.99
CA GLN A 407 6.50 -19.41 14.68
C GLN A 407 5.97 -18.95 13.31
N TYR A 408 6.57 -17.90 12.73
CA TYR A 408 6.16 -17.29 11.46
C TYR A 408 7.22 -17.44 10.36
N ASN A 409 8.31 -18.18 10.60
CA ASN A 409 9.34 -18.42 9.60
C ASN A 409 8.77 -19.15 8.38
N LYS A 410 9.33 -18.81 7.21
CA LYS A 410 8.96 -19.38 5.90
C LYS A 410 10.14 -20.11 5.28
N THR A 411 9.86 -21.00 4.35
CA THR A 411 10.86 -21.83 3.67
C THR A 411 11.57 -21.11 2.53
N SER A 412 10.84 -20.29 1.76
CA SER A 412 11.36 -19.55 0.61
C SER A 412 11.07 -18.05 0.74
N VAL A 413 11.90 -17.23 0.09
CA VAL A 413 11.73 -15.77 0.02
C VAL A 413 10.41 -15.43 -0.67
N ALA A 414 10.08 -16.13 -1.76
CA ALA A 414 8.85 -15.91 -2.51
C ALA A 414 7.60 -16.17 -1.64
N ASP A 415 7.62 -17.24 -0.84
CA ASP A 415 6.55 -17.56 0.10
C ASP A 415 6.43 -16.50 1.22
N GLY A 416 7.57 -15.98 1.68
CA GLY A 416 7.64 -14.89 2.65
C GLY A 416 6.96 -13.62 2.15
N VAL A 417 7.32 -13.19 0.95
CA VAL A 417 6.73 -12.00 0.30
C VAL A 417 5.25 -12.20 -0.02
N ALA A 418 4.87 -13.37 -0.55
CA ALA A 418 3.47 -13.70 -0.82
C ALA A 418 2.61 -13.69 0.47
N ALA A 419 3.16 -14.14 1.59
CA ALA A 419 2.47 -14.10 2.87
C ALA A 419 2.27 -12.67 3.41
N VAL A 420 3.18 -11.73 3.10
CA VAL A 420 3.00 -10.30 3.40
C VAL A 420 1.93 -9.67 2.51
N LEU A 421 1.95 -9.96 1.21
CA LEU A 421 0.92 -9.50 0.27
C LEU A 421 -0.49 -9.99 0.63
N ASN A 422 -0.60 -11.23 1.11
CA ASN A 422 -1.87 -11.84 1.52
C ASN A 422 -2.33 -11.40 2.93
N GLY A 423 -1.56 -10.58 3.64
CA GLY A 423 -1.87 -10.13 5.01
C GLY A 423 -1.77 -11.23 6.08
N GLN A 424 -1.11 -12.36 5.79
CA GLN A 424 -0.82 -13.39 6.79
C GLN A 424 0.29 -12.94 7.76
N MET A 425 1.23 -12.13 7.26
CA MET A 425 2.30 -11.49 8.00
C MET A 425 2.25 -9.98 7.75
N ASP A 426 2.63 -9.19 8.76
CA ASP A 426 2.66 -7.73 8.66
C ASP A 426 4.01 -7.23 8.13
N ALA A 427 5.09 -7.97 8.41
CA ALA A 427 6.43 -7.67 7.93
C ALA A 427 7.22 -8.95 7.64
N PHE A 428 8.16 -8.88 6.71
CA PHE A 428 9.11 -9.97 6.44
C PHE A 428 10.53 -9.42 6.45
N ILE A 429 11.42 -10.10 7.17
CA ILE A 429 12.78 -9.63 7.41
C ILE A 429 13.73 -10.54 6.64
N TYR A 430 14.49 -9.98 5.71
CA TYR A 430 15.43 -10.74 4.90
C TYR A 430 16.52 -9.82 4.33
N ASP A 431 17.32 -10.35 3.42
CA ASP A 431 18.36 -9.64 2.69
C ASP A 431 17.80 -8.45 1.88
N GLY A 432 18.38 -7.28 2.07
CA GLY A 432 17.88 -6.01 1.56
C GLY A 432 17.90 -5.91 0.04
N THR A 433 18.97 -6.33 -0.62
CA THR A 433 19.05 -6.27 -2.09
C THR A 433 18.07 -7.24 -2.76
N VAL A 434 17.87 -8.43 -2.17
CA VAL A 434 16.87 -9.40 -2.64
C VAL A 434 15.46 -8.86 -2.47
N LEU A 435 15.16 -8.28 -1.30
CA LEU A 435 13.86 -7.66 -1.06
C LEU A 435 13.61 -6.47 -1.97
N ASP A 436 14.58 -5.57 -2.15
CA ASP A 436 14.47 -4.43 -3.07
C ASP A 436 14.23 -4.88 -4.51
N TYR A 437 14.87 -5.96 -4.95
CA TYR A 437 14.58 -6.56 -6.26
C TYR A 437 13.13 -7.03 -6.36
N LEU A 438 12.63 -7.76 -5.37
CA LEU A 438 11.25 -8.26 -5.35
C LEU A 438 10.22 -7.11 -5.29
N VAL A 439 10.50 -6.04 -4.54
CA VAL A 439 9.67 -4.83 -4.51
C VAL A 439 9.65 -4.15 -5.89
N GLN A 440 10.78 -4.09 -6.59
CA GLN A 440 10.85 -3.47 -7.91
C GLN A 440 10.15 -4.29 -9.01
N GLN A 441 10.09 -5.61 -8.84
CA GLN A 441 9.46 -6.53 -9.78
C GLN A 441 7.94 -6.64 -9.59
N ASP A 442 7.41 -6.22 -8.45
CA ASP A 442 5.97 -6.25 -8.15
C ASP A 442 5.16 -5.41 -9.15
N GLU A 443 4.18 -6.03 -9.81
CA GLU A 443 3.35 -5.38 -10.84
C GLU A 443 2.41 -4.32 -10.25
N ASP A 444 1.87 -4.58 -9.05
CA ASP A 444 0.91 -3.70 -8.38
C ASP A 444 1.59 -2.58 -7.57
N CYS A 445 2.92 -2.64 -7.38
CA CYS A 445 3.66 -1.76 -6.48
C CYS A 445 3.09 -1.70 -5.05
N ARG A 446 2.59 -2.82 -4.53
CA ARG A 446 2.00 -2.92 -3.19
C ARG A 446 3.05 -3.18 -2.11
N LEU A 447 4.27 -3.56 -2.46
CA LEU A 447 5.33 -3.77 -1.49
C LEU A 447 6.22 -2.54 -1.33
N LEU A 448 6.79 -2.38 -0.13
CA LEU A 448 7.86 -1.43 0.11
C LEU A 448 8.86 -1.98 1.13
N THR A 449 10.13 -1.62 0.98
CA THR A 449 11.15 -1.79 2.01
C THR A 449 11.13 -0.59 2.95
N VAL A 450 11.21 -0.84 4.26
CA VAL A 450 11.12 0.18 5.32
C VAL A 450 12.29 0.09 6.29
N GLY A 451 12.61 1.24 6.89
CA GLY A 451 13.64 1.37 7.92
C GLY A 451 15.07 1.43 7.37
N GLN A 452 16.01 1.62 8.28
CA GLN A 452 17.43 1.57 7.97
C GLN A 452 17.91 0.12 7.89
N TRP A 453 18.81 -0.17 6.94
CA TRP A 453 19.43 -1.49 6.82
C TRP A 453 20.29 -1.78 8.05
N TYR A 454 20.06 -2.94 8.67
CA TYR A 454 20.84 -3.40 9.81
C TYR A 454 21.97 -4.31 9.34
N ALA A 455 23.10 -4.30 10.06
CA ALA A 455 24.28 -5.11 9.75
C ALA A 455 24.68 -5.03 8.27
N MET A 456 24.99 -3.83 7.79
CA MET A 456 25.47 -3.64 6.41
C MET A 456 26.79 -4.41 6.21
N THR A 457 26.80 -5.28 5.22
CA THR A 457 27.94 -6.09 4.79
C THR A 457 28.00 -6.07 3.25
N GLY A 458 28.62 -7.08 2.65
CA GLY A 458 28.49 -7.31 1.22
C GLY A 458 28.60 -8.79 0.88
N TYR A 459 28.24 -9.11 -0.36
CA TYR A 459 28.47 -10.42 -0.94
C TYR A 459 29.90 -10.55 -1.41
N GLY A 460 30.56 -11.62 -0.99
CA GLY A 460 31.93 -11.94 -1.36
C GLY A 460 32.01 -13.28 -2.06
N LEU A 461 33.02 -13.43 -2.91
CA LEU A 461 33.47 -14.73 -3.40
C LEU A 461 34.16 -15.44 -2.24
N ALA A 462 33.75 -16.66 -1.93
CA ALA A 462 34.41 -17.44 -0.89
C ALA A 462 35.32 -18.50 -1.53
N PHE A 463 36.54 -18.60 -1.02
CA PHE A 463 37.53 -19.57 -1.44
C PHE A 463 37.91 -20.47 -0.27
N SER A 464 38.46 -21.64 -0.59
CA SER A 464 39.07 -22.49 0.43
C SER A 464 40.20 -21.75 1.16
N ARG A 465 40.40 -22.07 2.45
CA ARG A 465 41.39 -21.41 3.31
C ARG A 465 42.80 -21.49 2.74
N ASN A 466 43.51 -20.36 2.73
CA ASN A 466 44.83 -20.15 2.14
C ASN A 466 44.85 -20.33 0.61
N SER A 467 43.78 -19.93 -0.07
CA SER A 467 43.71 -20.00 -1.54
C SER A 467 44.60 -18.93 -2.20
N LYS A 468 45.33 -19.36 -3.23
CA LYS A 468 46.19 -18.47 -4.04
C LYS A 468 45.38 -17.56 -4.97
N TYR A 469 44.11 -17.89 -5.21
CA TYR A 469 43.26 -17.21 -6.19
C TYR A 469 42.66 -15.90 -5.67
N VAL A 470 42.54 -15.74 -4.35
CA VAL A 470 41.88 -14.58 -3.72
C VAL A 470 42.45 -13.25 -4.22
N GLN A 471 43.78 -13.10 -4.23
CA GLN A 471 44.43 -11.87 -4.66
C GLN A 471 44.22 -11.57 -6.15
N MET A 472 44.21 -12.62 -6.99
CA MET A 472 43.99 -12.51 -8.43
C MET A 472 42.56 -12.04 -8.74
N PHE A 473 41.57 -12.62 -8.07
CA PHE A 473 40.16 -12.22 -8.21
C PHE A 473 39.90 -10.83 -7.62
N ASN A 474 40.45 -10.50 -6.46
CA ASN A 474 40.32 -9.17 -5.86
C ASN A 474 40.82 -8.07 -6.79
N LYS A 475 41.97 -8.27 -7.44
CA LYS A 475 42.51 -7.30 -8.40
C LYS A 475 41.53 -7.04 -9.54
N ARG A 476 41.00 -8.09 -10.18
CA ARG A 476 40.04 -7.96 -11.28
C ARG A 476 38.70 -7.38 -10.83
N LEU A 477 38.23 -7.75 -9.64
CA LEU A 477 36.99 -7.21 -9.09
C LEU A 477 37.06 -5.70 -8.88
N LEU A 478 38.20 -5.19 -8.40
CA LEU A 478 38.44 -3.76 -8.27
C LEU A 478 38.49 -3.06 -9.64
N GLU A 479 39.07 -3.69 -10.65
CA GLU A 479 39.04 -3.20 -12.05
C GLU A 479 37.58 -3.13 -12.56
N PHE A 480 36.74 -4.14 -12.32
CA PHE A 480 35.32 -4.14 -12.71
C PHE A 480 34.50 -3.06 -12.01
N ARG A 481 34.80 -2.80 -10.74
CA ARG A 481 34.20 -1.69 -9.99
C ARG A 481 34.61 -0.35 -10.60
N ALA A 482 35.90 -0.16 -10.88
CA ALA A 482 36.43 1.10 -11.44
C ALA A 482 35.88 1.37 -12.86
N ASN A 483 35.73 0.34 -13.69
CA ASN A 483 35.18 0.46 -15.04
C ASN A 483 33.65 0.67 -15.06
N GLY A 484 32.97 0.50 -13.93
CA GLY A 484 31.50 0.60 -13.83
C GLY A 484 30.76 -0.63 -14.37
N ASP A 485 31.44 -1.76 -14.55
CA ASP A 485 30.84 -2.96 -15.10
C ASP A 485 29.87 -3.63 -14.13
N LEU A 486 30.21 -3.64 -12.84
CA LEU A 486 29.32 -4.13 -11.77
C LEU A 486 28.01 -3.33 -11.74
N GLU A 487 28.08 -2.01 -11.94
CA GLU A 487 26.91 -1.14 -11.99
C GLU A 487 26.05 -1.40 -13.23
N ARG A 488 26.68 -1.72 -14.38
CA ARG A 488 25.95 -2.11 -15.60
C ARG A 488 25.20 -3.43 -15.41
N LEU A 489 25.86 -4.44 -14.83
CA LEU A 489 25.23 -5.73 -14.50
C LEU A 489 24.10 -5.55 -13.48
N ARG A 490 24.33 -4.73 -12.45
CA ARG A 490 23.32 -4.42 -11.42
C ARG A 490 22.08 -3.81 -12.04
N ARG A 491 22.24 -2.82 -12.92
CA ARG A 491 21.11 -2.21 -13.62
C ARG A 491 20.38 -3.22 -14.51
N TYR A 492 21.10 -4.07 -15.24
CA TYR A 492 20.47 -5.05 -16.12
C TYR A 492 19.61 -6.07 -15.36
N TRP A 493 20.13 -6.63 -14.26
CA TRP A 493 19.46 -7.70 -13.52
C TRP A 493 18.46 -7.22 -12.45
N MET A 494 18.69 -6.03 -11.86
CA MET A 494 17.94 -5.60 -10.67
C MET A 494 16.95 -4.46 -10.93
N THR A 495 16.94 -3.83 -12.11
CA THR A 495 15.94 -2.78 -12.38
C THR A 495 14.58 -3.38 -12.70
N GLY A 496 13.59 -3.04 -11.89
CA GLY A 496 12.19 -3.36 -12.17
C GLY A 496 11.36 -2.17 -12.66
N THR A 497 10.07 -2.43 -12.87
CA THR A 497 9.05 -1.46 -13.29
C THR A 497 8.65 -0.53 -12.14
N CYS A 498 8.62 -1.06 -10.92
CA CYS A 498 8.20 -0.33 -9.74
C CYS A 498 9.35 0.51 -9.15
N ARG A 499 9.12 1.80 -8.90
CA ARG A 499 10.07 2.70 -8.22
C ARG A 499 9.42 3.40 -7.03
N PRO A 500 9.51 2.84 -5.81
CA PRO A 500 8.73 3.27 -4.65
C PRO A 500 9.02 4.71 -4.16
N GLY A 501 10.08 5.38 -4.64
CA GLY A 501 10.40 6.78 -4.30
C GLY A 501 10.21 7.81 -5.42
N LYS A 502 9.79 7.39 -6.62
CA LYS A 502 9.60 8.28 -7.79
C LYS A 502 8.19 8.23 -8.36
N GLN A 503 7.22 7.67 -7.63
CA GLN A 503 5.85 7.63 -8.12
C GLN A 503 5.28 9.05 -8.18
N GLU A 504 5.18 9.58 -9.40
CA GLU A 504 4.22 10.61 -9.74
C GLU A 504 2.87 10.19 -9.17
N HIS A 505 2.19 11.14 -8.53
CA HIS A 505 0.84 11.00 -7.98
C HIS A 505 -0.03 10.12 -8.89
N LYS A 506 -0.14 8.82 -8.58
CA LYS A 506 -1.13 7.96 -9.23
C LYS A 506 -2.48 8.61 -8.94
N SER A 507 -3.25 8.83 -10.00
CA SER A 507 -4.62 9.33 -9.92
C SER A 507 -5.36 8.52 -8.86
N SER A 508 -5.85 9.21 -7.84
CA SER A 508 -6.58 8.62 -6.72
C SER A 508 -7.69 7.71 -7.25
N ASP A 509 -7.68 6.45 -6.78
CA ASP A 509 -8.69 5.47 -7.15
C ASP A 509 -10.11 6.01 -6.88
N PRO A 510 -11.10 5.63 -7.72
CA PRO A 510 -12.48 6.03 -7.49
C PRO A 510 -12.94 5.53 -6.11
N LEU A 511 -13.72 6.35 -5.42
CA LEU A 511 -14.21 6.01 -4.09
C LEU A 511 -15.04 4.72 -4.12
N ALA A 512 -14.68 3.76 -3.27
CA ALA A 512 -15.37 2.49 -3.11
C ALA A 512 -16.70 2.65 -2.34
N LEU A 513 -17.63 1.70 -2.55
CA LEU A 513 -18.93 1.65 -1.85
C LEU A 513 -18.77 1.64 -0.32
N GLU A 514 -17.71 1.00 0.18
CA GLU A 514 -17.41 0.91 1.62
C GLU A 514 -17.21 2.29 2.26
N GLN A 515 -16.73 3.27 1.50
CA GLN A 515 -16.50 4.62 2.00
C GLN A 515 -17.81 5.39 2.17
N PHE A 516 -18.88 4.97 1.50
CA PHE A 516 -20.25 5.49 1.68
C PHE A 516 -21.07 4.71 2.73
N LEU A 517 -20.53 3.63 3.30
CA LEU A 517 -21.22 2.81 4.30
C LEU A 517 -21.69 3.62 5.51
N SER A 518 -20.87 4.57 5.95
CA SER A 518 -21.18 5.49 7.06
C SER A 518 -22.44 6.32 6.81
N ALA A 519 -22.62 6.85 5.60
CA ALA A 519 -23.79 7.62 5.21
C ALA A 519 -25.06 6.76 5.21
N PHE A 520 -24.97 5.51 4.73
CA PHE A 520 -26.08 4.57 4.77
C PHE A 520 -26.47 4.17 6.21
N LEU A 521 -25.50 3.95 7.09
CA LEU A 521 -25.75 3.67 8.50
C LEU A 521 -26.44 4.84 9.21
N LEU A 522 -26.03 6.08 8.93
CA LEU A 522 -26.65 7.29 9.49
C LEU A 522 -28.10 7.43 9.01
N LEU A 523 -28.37 7.19 7.73
CA LEU A 523 -29.71 7.22 7.17
C LEU A 523 -30.62 6.18 7.82
N MET A 524 -30.12 4.95 8.02
CA MET A 524 -30.83 3.89 8.73
C MET A 524 -31.14 4.28 10.18
N ALA A 525 -30.17 4.85 10.90
CA ALA A 525 -30.39 5.37 12.24
C ALA A 525 -31.44 6.49 12.28
N GLY A 526 -31.45 7.38 11.27
CA GLY A 526 -32.46 8.43 11.12
C GLY A 526 -33.88 7.88 10.91
N ILE A 527 -34.04 6.85 10.08
CA ILE A 527 -35.34 6.18 9.86
C ILE A 527 -35.82 5.51 11.16
N LEU A 528 -34.93 4.83 11.89
CA LEU A 528 -35.27 4.22 13.18
C LEU A 528 -35.69 5.27 14.21
N LEU A 529 -34.98 6.39 14.30
CA LEU A 529 -35.34 7.50 15.18
C LEU A 529 -36.68 8.12 14.79
N ALA A 530 -36.95 8.29 13.50
CA ALA A 530 -38.24 8.78 13.01
C ALA A 530 -39.39 7.83 13.36
N ALA A 531 -39.19 6.51 13.21
CA ALA A 531 -40.15 5.50 13.62
C ALA A 531 -40.39 5.52 15.14
N LEU A 532 -39.35 5.71 15.94
CA LEU A 532 -39.46 5.87 17.40
C LEU A 532 -40.23 7.15 17.76
N LEU A 533 -39.95 8.28 17.09
CA LEU A 533 -40.67 9.53 17.31
C LEU A 533 -42.15 9.41 16.93
N LEU A 534 -42.47 8.73 15.82
CA LEU A 534 -43.85 8.43 15.42
C LEU A 534 -44.56 7.55 16.47
N LEU A 535 -43.86 6.56 17.01
CA LEU A 535 -44.38 5.71 18.08
C LEU A 535 -44.62 6.53 19.37
N LEU A 536 -43.67 7.39 19.76
CA LEU A 536 -43.80 8.28 20.91
C LEU A 536 -44.94 9.29 20.71
N GLU A 537 -45.11 9.84 19.52
CA GLU A 537 -46.23 10.71 19.17
C GLU A 537 -47.56 9.95 19.32
N HIS A 538 -47.63 8.72 18.81
CA HIS A 538 -48.82 7.89 18.93
C HIS A 538 -49.14 7.55 20.39
N LEU A 539 -48.13 7.19 21.19
CA LEU A 539 -48.28 6.96 22.64
C LEU A 539 -48.68 8.23 23.38
N TYR A 540 -48.10 9.38 23.01
CA TYR A 540 -48.39 10.67 23.59
C TYR A 540 -49.86 11.05 23.36
N PHE A 541 -50.35 10.98 22.11
CA PHE A 541 -51.73 11.31 21.79
C PHE A 541 -52.74 10.30 22.34
N LYS A 542 -52.40 9.00 22.32
CA LYS A 542 -53.32 7.93 22.74
C LYS A 542 -53.45 7.82 24.27
N TYR A 543 -52.34 7.95 25.00
CA TYR A 543 -52.30 7.71 26.45
C TYR A 543 -52.02 8.96 27.29
N PHE A 544 -50.99 9.74 26.95
CA PHE A 544 -50.59 10.89 27.78
C PHE A 544 -51.54 12.08 27.67
N ARG A 545 -52.00 12.45 26.46
CA ARG A 545 -52.92 13.57 26.26
C ARG A 545 -54.25 13.37 27.00
N LYS A 546 -54.77 12.13 27.02
CA LYS A 546 -56.00 11.79 27.76
C LYS A 546 -55.83 11.90 29.28
N ARG A 547 -54.63 11.64 29.81
CA ARG A 547 -54.32 11.75 31.24
C ARG A 547 -53.96 13.19 31.65
N LEU A 548 -53.21 13.92 30.82
CA LEU A 548 -52.90 15.34 31.04
C LEU A 548 -54.14 16.23 30.98
N ALA A 549 -55.05 16.00 30.03
CA ALA A 549 -56.31 16.74 29.94
C ALA A 549 -57.20 16.58 31.19
N LYS A 550 -57.01 15.51 31.97
CA LYS A 550 -57.69 15.29 33.26
C LYS A 550 -56.99 15.94 34.46
N LYS A 551 -55.71 16.32 34.34
CA LYS A 551 -54.86 16.81 35.44
C LYS A 551 -54.52 18.31 35.35
N ASP A 552 -55.00 19.01 34.32
CA ASP A 552 -54.58 20.39 34.03
C ASP A 552 -55.24 21.42 34.98
N ARG A 553 -54.56 21.71 36.09
CA ARG A 553 -54.79 22.89 36.96
C ARG A 553 -53.67 23.91 36.73
N GLY A 554 -53.82 24.75 35.71
CA GLY A 554 -53.34 26.15 35.69
C GLY A 554 -51.86 26.48 35.94
N GLY A 555 -50.90 25.58 35.72
CA GLY A 555 -49.46 25.86 35.89
C GLY A 555 -48.73 26.29 34.61
N CYS A 556 -47.49 26.78 34.73
CA CYS A 556 -46.61 27.19 33.62
C CYS A 556 -46.42 26.07 32.55
N CYS A 557 -46.47 24.79 32.97
CA CYS A 557 -46.45 23.64 32.06
C CYS A 557 -47.71 23.49 31.19
N ALA A 558 -48.85 24.07 31.57
CA ALA A 558 -50.07 24.08 30.77
C ALA A 558 -49.93 24.99 29.53
N LEU A 559 -49.14 26.07 29.62
CA LEU A 559 -48.84 26.95 28.48
C LEU A 559 -47.98 26.26 27.42
N ILE A 560 -47.03 25.42 27.85
CA ILE A 560 -46.17 24.62 26.96
C ILE A 560 -46.99 23.49 26.31
N SER A 561 -47.91 22.85 27.06
CA SER A 561 -48.80 21.81 26.52
C SER A 561 -49.81 22.39 25.50
N LEU A 562 -50.33 23.60 25.74
CA LEU A 562 -51.21 24.33 24.82
C LEU A 562 -50.49 24.86 23.57
N SER A 563 -49.22 25.27 23.69
CA SER A 563 -48.43 25.75 22.55
C SER A 563 -48.03 24.60 21.61
N MET A 564 -47.60 23.45 22.14
CA MET A 564 -47.33 22.25 21.34
C MET A 564 -48.61 21.62 20.77
N GLY A 565 -49.71 21.64 21.53
CA GLY A 565 -50.98 21.06 21.11
C GLY A 565 -51.68 21.79 19.96
N LYS A 566 -51.42 23.08 19.76
CA LYS A 566 -51.98 23.88 18.66
C LYS A 566 -51.09 23.94 17.41
N SER A 567 -49.77 23.73 17.51
CA SER A 567 -48.88 23.79 16.34
C SER A 567 -48.87 22.53 15.49
N LEU A 568 -49.32 21.38 16.03
CA LEU A 568 -49.25 20.07 15.38
C LEU A 568 -50.59 19.58 14.80
N THR A 569 -51.71 20.29 15.02
CA THR A 569 -53.02 19.83 14.54
C THR A 569 -53.28 20.26 13.09
N PHE A 570 -52.92 19.40 12.13
CA PHE A 570 -53.41 19.45 10.74
C PHE A 570 -54.95 19.58 10.68
N ARG A 571 -55.64 19.03 11.68
CA ARG A 571 -57.09 19.10 11.85
C ARG A 571 -57.61 20.55 12.02
N GLY A 572 -56.83 21.45 12.62
CA GLY A 572 -57.21 22.86 12.79
C GLY A 572 -57.22 23.63 11.47
N ALA A 573 -56.17 23.45 10.66
CA ALA A 573 -56.07 24.08 9.34
C ALA A 573 -57.16 23.59 8.37
N VAL A 574 -57.54 22.30 8.45
CA VAL A 574 -58.63 21.74 7.62
C VAL A 574 -59.99 22.30 8.02
N TYR A 575 -60.30 22.41 9.32
CA TYR A 575 -61.56 23.00 9.80
C TYR A 575 -61.66 24.49 9.51
N GLU A 576 -60.56 25.23 9.59
CA GLU A 576 -60.50 26.65 9.27
C GLU A 576 -60.67 26.89 7.77
N ALA A 577 -60.04 26.07 6.91
CA ALA A 577 -60.27 26.09 5.46
C ALA A 577 -61.73 25.74 5.10
N THR A 578 -62.36 24.81 5.83
CA THR A 578 -63.80 24.48 5.62
C THR A 578 -64.76 25.56 6.14
N GLU A 579 -64.41 26.28 7.22
CA GLU A 579 -65.16 27.44 7.72
C GLU A 579 -65.12 28.62 6.75
N ILE A 580 -63.94 28.90 6.16
CA ILE A 580 -63.77 29.99 5.17
C ILE A 580 -64.62 29.73 3.92
N ILE A 581 -64.70 28.47 3.47
CA ILE A 581 -65.56 28.05 2.36
C ILE A 581 -67.05 28.14 2.74
N ARG A 582 -67.40 27.89 4.01
CA ARG A 582 -68.79 28.00 4.51
C ARG A 582 -69.29 29.43 4.61
N ARG A 583 -68.46 30.39 5.04
CA ARG A 583 -68.86 31.81 5.17
C ARG A 583 -69.14 32.51 3.84
N HIS A 584 -68.64 31.98 2.72
CA HIS A 584 -68.86 32.53 1.39
C HIS A 584 -70.02 31.88 0.62
N ARG A 585 -70.75 30.92 1.22
CA ARG A 585 -72.02 30.45 0.64
C ARG A 585 -73.16 31.28 1.19
N CYS A 586 -73.91 31.89 0.28
CA CYS A 586 -75.15 32.54 0.64
C CYS A 586 -76.22 31.48 0.94
N SER A 587 -76.94 31.61 2.05
CA SER A 587 -77.89 30.58 2.51
C SER A 587 -79.16 30.51 1.66
N ASP A 588 -79.44 31.56 0.88
CA ASP A 588 -80.62 31.64 0.02
C ASP A 588 -80.25 31.40 -1.45
N PRO A 589 -81.03 30.62 -2.21
CA PRO A 589 -80.75 30.34 -3.64
C PRO A 589 -80.77 31.62 -4.49
N ILE A 590 -81.51 32.64 -4.07
CA ILE A 590 -81.53 33.96 -4.73
C ILE A 590 -80.19 34.68 -4.55
N CYS A 591 -79.60 34.64 -3.35
CA CYS A 591 -78.30 35.28 -3.13
C CYS A 591 -77.16 34.55 -3.87
N ASP A 592 -77.20 33.23 -3.98
CA ASP A 592 -76.21 32.47 -4.78
C ASP A 592 -76.29 32.82 -6.28
N THR A 593 -77.49 33.00 -6.83
CA THR A 593 -77.65 33.46 -8.22
C THR A 593 -77.17 34.89 -8.43
N HIS A 594 -77.41 35.78 -7.46
CA HIS A 594 -76.90 37.16 -7.50
C HIS A 594 -75.38 37.23 -7.35
N LEU A 595 -74.80 36.45 -6.43
CA LEU A 595 -73.36 36.38 -6.22
C LEU A 595 -72.67 35.84 -7.47
N TRP A 596 -73.23 34.79 -8.09
CA TRP A 596 -72.73 34.27 -9.36
C TRP A 596 -72.81 35.32 -10.48
N LYS A 597 -73.93 36.04 -10.59
CA LYS A 597 -74.12 37.09 -11.59
C LYS A 597 -73.13 38.25 -11.42
N VAL A 598 -72.95 38.74 -10.19
CA VAL A 598 -71.99 39.80 -9.87
C VAL A 598 -70.55 39.34 -10.13
N LYS A 599 -70.22 38.10 -9.78
CA LYS A 599 -68.89 37.52 -10.05
C LYS A 599 -68.63 37.39 -11.55
N HIS A 600 -69.62 36.94 -12.31
CA HIS A 600 -69.53 36.85 -13.76
C HIS A 600 -69.37 38.24 -14.41
N GLU A 601 -70.11 39.25 -13.94
CA GLU A 601 -69.98 40.64 -14.41
C GLU A 601 -68.60 41.23 -14.10
N LEU A 602 -68.03 40.94 -12.92
CA LEU A 602 -66.68 41.34 -12.53
C LEU A 602 -65.61 40.70 -13.42
N ASP A 603 -65.73 39.42 -13.72
CA ASP A 603 -64.75 38.71 -14.55
C ASP A 603 -64.81 39.18 -16.01
N MET A 604 -66.01 39.46 -16.53
CA MET A 604 -66.19 40.06 -17.86
C MET A 604 -65.61 41.48 -17.95
N THR A 605 -65.75 42.29 -16.89
CA THR A 605 -65.15 43.64 -16.85
C THR A 605 -63.63 43.59 -16.74
N ARG A 606 -63.06 42.65 -15.98
CA ARG A 606 -61.61 42.42 -15.93
C ARG A 606 -61.05 42.00 -17.28
N LEU A 607 -61.71 41.07 -17.97
CA LEU A 607 -61.34 40.66 -19.33
C LEU A 607 -61.36 41.86 -20.29
N ARG A 608 -62.40 42.70 -20.24
CA ARG A 608 -62.45 43.93 -21.04
C ARG A 608 -61.33 44.91 -20.68
N ASN A 609 -61.01 45.11 -19.40
CA ASN A 609 -59.88 45.96 -19.01
C ASN A 609 -58.56 45.43 -19.56
N THR A 610 -58.31 44.12 -19.47
CA THR A 610 -57.08 43.53 -20.02
C THR A 610 -57.03 43.61 -21.56
N GLN A 611 -58.17 43.52 -22.24
CA GLN A 611 -58.25 43.73 -23.70
C GLN A 611 -58.01 45.19 -24.06
N LEU A 612 -58.56 46.13 -23.29
CA LEU A 612 -58.34 47.57 -23.46
C LEU A 612 -56.88 47.95 -23.18
N GLU A 613 -56.25 47.39 -22.14
CA GLU A 613 -54.83 47.58 -21.85
C GLU A 613 -53.95 47.06 -23.00
N LYS A 614 -54.24 45.86 -23.51
CA LYS A 614 -53.53 45.31 -24.68
C LYS A 614 -53.72 46.15 -25.95
N ALA A 615 -54.91 46.72 -26.15
CA ALA A 615 -55.19 47.62 -27.27
C ALA A 615 -54.50 48.99 -27.11
N LEU A 616 -54.44 49.52 -25.88
CA LEU A 616 -53.71 50.75 -25.54
C LEU A 616 -52.21 50.57 -25.79
N ASP A 617 -51.66 49.43 -25.37
CA ASP A 617 -50.25 49.07 -25.58
C ASP A 617 -49.92 48.89 -27.06
N ALA A 618 -50.83 48.28 -27.85
CA ALA A 618 -50.67 48.14 -29.30
C ALA A 618 -50.68 49.49 -30.06
N HIS A 619 -51.38 50.50 -29.52
CA HIS A 619 -51.38 51.86 -30.05
C HIS A 619 -50.31 52.78 -29.41
N GLY A 620 -49.43 52.24 -28.56
CA GLY A 620 -48.32 52.96 -27.95
C GLY A 620 -48.72 53.98 -26.86
N ILE A 621 -49.95 53.91 -26.35
CA ILE A 621 -50.46 54.82 -25.32
C ILE A 621 -50.35 54.11 -23.97
N LYS A 622 -49.28 54.40 -23.22
CA LYS A 622 -49.14 53.92 -21.84
C LYS A 622 -50.18 54.60 -20.94
N PRO A 623 -50.90 53.87 -20.08
CA PRO A 623 -51.80 54.49 -19.11
C PRO A 623 -51.00 55.41 -18.16
N PRO A 624 -51.57 56.56 -17.74
CA PRO A 624 -50.89 57.43 -16.79
C PRO A 624 -50.64 56.66 -15.49
N GLN A 625 -49.37 56.63 -15.07
CA GLN A 625 -48.97 56.12 -13.76
C GLN A 625 -49.72 56.92 -12.68
N ILE A 626 -50.77 56.32 -12.11
CA ILE A 626 -51.33 56.80 -10.85
C ILE A 626 -50.24 56.55 -9.81
N LYS A 627 -49.46 57.60 -9.48
CA LYS A 627 -48.67 57.62 -8.26
C LYS A 627 -49.64 57.35 -7.11
N MET A 628 -49.58 56.15 -6.52
CA MET A 628 -50.13 55.95 -5.19
C MET A 628 -49.32 56.85 -4.25
N ALA A 629 -49.88 58.01 -3.93
CA ALA A 629 -49.36 58.86 -2.88
C ALA A 629 -49.28 58.04 -1.60
N SER A 630 -48.13 58.12 -0.93
CA SER A 630 -47.93 57.52 0.38
C SER A 630 -48.99 58.05 1.36
N THR A 631 -49.46 57.20 2.24
CA THR A 631 -50.47 57.44 3.28
C THR A 631 -50.08 58.49 4.34
N ASN A 632 -49.06 59.32 4.10
CA ASN A 632 -48.56 60.32 5.03
C ASN A 632 -48.85 61.79 4.67
N ASP A 633 -49.54 62.09 3.56
CA ASP A 633 -49.90 63.49 3.20
C ASP A 633 -51.41 63.81 3.35
N ILE A 634 -52.22 62.92 3.96
CA ILE A 634 -53.67 63.14 4.18
C ILE A 634 -53.99 63.29 5.69
N ILE A 635 -53.04 63.81 6.47
CA ILE A 635 -53.32 64.36 7.81
C ILE A 635 -52.73 65.76 7.86
N GLY A 636 -53.37 66.69 7.16
CA GLY A 636 -53.02 68.10 7.19
C GLY A 636 -54.02 68.92 6.39
N ALA A 637 -54.76 69.78 7.08
CA ALA A 637 -55.71 70.77 6.55
C ALA A 637 -57.08 70.22 6.10
N GLY A 638 -58.09 70.45 6.95
CA GLY A 638 -59.50 70.33 6.55
C GLY A 638 -60.01 71.58 5.84
N ARG A 639 -60.94 71.39 4.89
CA ARG A 639 -62.10 72.27 4.66
C ARG A 639 -63.10 71.62 3.70
N ARG A 640 -64.39 71.89 3.95
CA ARG A 640 -65.59 71.51 3.17
C ARG A 640 -65.62 72.14 1.76
N GLU A 641 -66.24 71.42 0.80
CA GLU A 641 -67.22 71.85 -0.24
C GLU A 641 -67.15 70.89 -1.46
N GLN A 642 -68.20 70.12 -1.78
CA GLN A 642 -69.35 70.35 -2.70
C GLN A 642 -69.05 70.28 -4.22
N PHE A 643 -70.07 69.77 -4.95
CA PHE A 643 -70.26 69.59 -6.42
C PHE A 643 -69.75 68.27 -7.01
N ALA A 644 -70.56 67.29 -7.45
CA ALA A 644 -71.74 67.23 -8.33
C ALA A 644 -71.43 67.20 -9.85
N ASN A 645 -72.02 66.19 -10.52
CA ASN A 645 -72.28 65.97 -11.96
C ASN A 645 -71.17 65.40 -12.86
N ARG A 646 -71.41 64.19 -13.41
CA ARG A 646 -71.87 64.00 -14.81
C ARG A 646 -72.22 62.53 -15.18
N PRO A 647 -73.18 62.29 -16.11
CA PRO A 647 -73.55 61.00 -16.74
C PRO A 647 -72.64 60.75 -17.99
N GLY A 648 -72.57 59.62 -18.69
CA GLY A 648 -73.39 58.41 -18.86
C GLY A 648 -73.66 58.24 -20.35
N VAL A 649 -73.03 57.27 -21.07
CA VAL A 649 -73.42 56.87 -22.45
C VAL A 649 -73.05 55.39 -22.71
N LEU A 650 -74.09 54.61 -23.04
CA LEU A 650 -74.05 53.24 -23.58
C LEU A 650 -73.54 53.21 -25.02
N GLY A 651 -73.05 52.05 -25.48
CA GLY A 651 -72.97 51.76 -26.92
C GLY A 651 -72.48 50.36 -27.25
N ASN A 652 -73.43 49.47 -27.54
CA ASN A 652 -73.28 48.07 -27.98
C ASN A 652 -72.30 47.86 -29.14
N LEU A 653 -71.62 46.71 -29.16
CA LEU A 653 -71.37 45.94 -30.39
C LEU A 653 -71.15 44.45 -30.07
N SER A 654 -71.82 43.64 -30.87
CA SER A 654 -72.08 42.20 -30.79
C SER A 654 -70.86 41.34 -31.14
N ILE A 655 -70.72 40.23 -30.41
CA ILE A 655 -69.78 39.13 -30.66
C ILE A 655 -70.48 38.06 -31.51
N GLY A 656 -69.82 37.60 -32.57
CA GLY A 656 -70.04 36.31 -33.19
C GLY A 656 -68.68 35.64 -33.37
N GLY A 657 -68.48 34.43 -32.82
CA GLY A 657 -67.24 33.68 -33.02
C GLY A 657 -66.87 32.73 -31.89
N SER A 658 -67.58 31.59 -31.84
CA SER A 658 -67.07 30.24 -31.53
C SER A 658 -65.86 30.08 -30.60
N ALA A 659 -66.14 29.55 -29.41
CA ALA A 659 -65.17 28.90 -28.53
C ALA A 659 -64.76 27.54 -29.09
N GLN A 660 -63.46 27.22 -29.18
CA GLN A 660 -62.96 25.86 -28.90
C GLN A 660 -61.44 25.64 -28.72
N ASP A 661 -60.53 26.61 -28.94
CA ASP A 661 -59.08 26.30 -29.00
C ASP A 661 -58.16 26.92 -27.92
N LEU A 662 -58.61 27.12 -26.67
CA LEU A 662 -57.74 27.78 -25.64
C LEU A 662 -57.53 27.03 -24.32
N TYR A 663 -57.74 25.71 -24.29
CA TYR A 663 -57.28 24.86 -23.19
C TYR A 663 -55.98 24.12 -23.51
N ARG A 664 -54.89 24.88 -23.65
CA ARG A 664 -53.53 24.38 -23.44
C ARG A 664 -52.61 25.59 -23.35
N TRP A 665 -51.71 25.60 -22.35
CA TRP A 665 -50.72 26.65 -22.04
C TRP A 665 -51.15 27.66 -20.98
N THR A 666 -50.77 27.40 -19.73
CA THR A 666 -50.26 28.39 -18.75
C THR A 666 -49.87 27.68 -17.46
N TYR A 667 -48.67 27.09 -17.43
CA TYR A 667 -47.87 26.90 -16.20
C TYR A 667 -46.41 26.69 -16.61
N LYS A 668 -45.74 27.79 -16.93
CA LYS A 668 -44.28 27.92 -16.94
C LYS A 668 -43.96 29.38 -17.23
N THR A 669 -43.45 30.08 -16.21
CA THR A 669 -42.41 31.13 -16.27
C THR A 669 -42.47 31.92 -14.95
N GLU A 670 -41.54 31.64 -14.05
CA GLU A 670 -40.84 32.62 -13.18
C GLU A 670 -39.96 31.87 -12.17
N ILE A 671 -38.93 31.17 -12.67
CA ILE A 671 -37.66 30.94 -11.94
C ILE A 671 -36.59 30.77 -13.01
N ALA A 672 -35.98 31.87 -13.43
CA ALA A 672 -34.70 31.89 -14.12
C ALA A 672 -34.14 33.31 -14.00
N GLU A 673 -33.14 33.48 -13.14
CA GLU A 673 -32.02 34.45 -13.20
C GLU A 673 -31.52 34.73 -11.78
N MET A 674 -30.76 33.79 -11.21
CA MET A 674 -29.68 34.12 -10.27
C MET A 674 -28.75 32.92 -10.05
N GLU A 675 -28.13 32.40 -11.11
CA GLU A 675 -26.97 31.49 -11.01
C GLU A 675 -26.02 31.74 -12.19
N THR A 676 -25.04 32.63 -12.00
CA THR A 676 -23.75 32.62 -12.72
C THR A 676 -22.73 33.51 -11.99
N VAL A 677 -22.28 33.10 -10.81
CA VAL A 677 -20.87 33.27 -10.38
C VAL A 677 -20.54 32.13 -9.41
N LEU A 678 -19.98 31.05 -9.94
CA LEU A 678 -18.98 30.18 -9.33
C LEU A 678 -18.31 29.37 -10.43
#